data_AF-A0A931X3Z8-F1
#
_entry.id   AF-A0A931X3Z8-F1
#
_cell.length_a   1.000
_cell.length_b   1.000
_cell.length_c   1.000
_cell.angle_alpha   90.00
_cell.angle_beta   90.00
_cell.angle_gamma   90.00
#
_symmetry.space_group_name_H-M   'P 1'
#
loop_
_entity.id
_entity.type
_entity.pdbx_description
1 polymer ?
#
loop_
_entity_poly.entity_id
_entity_poly.type
_entity_poly.pdbx_seq_one_letter_code
_entity_poly.pdbx_strand_id
1 'polypeptide(L)'
;MTLGTERLALLLIAALLSPVWAAAALPEWFQAAMQTEIPAYDDEVGAAILFDEIQTSISENGEVRTRHRRVYKILNDAGRDSGTISVHFDDETRISSFRAWSVPPGGKEYELKAKDAIETQAFDGVLYAGNRLRALRIPSSQIGSIIGFEIEQRERPYGLEDVWTIQTSMPKRLSRFSLSLPPGWTVETHWVNAEPVEARTENATRTWEVENVVEIHDEDSMPPETSIAGRMFVRYFPPGGSELERRVHRTWTDVGRWYGALAEGRVTNSPDITAKASELVRGRTSFLDRMRAVAGFAQRDIRYVAIEIGIGGYQPHRATEIFENRYGDCKDKVTALRAMLRALGIDSHYVLVNTNRGTVRREFASIHQFNHVIVAVPLPKGEGESLPATVVHPTLGRLLLFDPTNSVTPVGQLPWYLQGDLGLLVTPAGGDIVELDAHDASVNRLERTATLEIGANGTLEGSVREVRSGWLAATLRDRLLSLTDSQRAEYFDSRMANHLPRHTIAGLTIENLEAIDEDLIVSFELSAQDYVRPAGGLLLMRPRVYGTKAGSRVDLEKRRYAYAFEGSSSESDAFTITLPPALRVDELPAKVSVSLGPLTYESESTVDTDNVLHYERRYVSRSGTVARDRLEELNRAFDEIAKDERSVAVFTP
;
A
#
# COMPACT_ATOMS: atom_id res chain seq x y z
N MET A 1 -20.97 -55.80 36.78
CA MET A 1 -21.46 -56.87 35.87
C MET A 1 -20.48 -56.90 34.70
N THR A 2 -19.43 -57.75 34.71
CA THR A 2 -19.41 -59.15 34.20
C THR A 2 -20.04 -59.27 32.81
N LEU A 3 -19.49 -59.86 31.76
CA LEU A 3 -18.33 -60.69 31.34
C LEU A 3 -18.44 -60.64 29.78
N GLY A 4 -17.43 -60.71 28.92
CA GLY A 4 -16.34 -61.66 28.69
C GLY A 4 -15.99 -61.59 27.19
N THR A 5 -14.70 -61.58 26.81
CA THR A 5 -13.99 -62.66 26.06
C THR A 5 -14.62 -62.99 24.69
N GLU A 6 -13.92 -62.90 23.55
CA GLU A 6 -12.78 -63.74 23.17
C GLU A 6 -11.91 -63.15 22.03
N ARG A 7 -10.69 -63.66 21.99
CA ARG A 7 -9.58 -63.42 21.05
C ARG A 7 -9.91 -63.90 19.62
N LEU A 8 -9.38 -63.22 18.60
CA LEU A 8 -8.64 -63.90 17.53
C LEU A 8 -7.57 -62.95 16.96
N ALA A 9 -6.34 -63.43 16.94
CA ALA A 9 -5.17 -62.72 16.42
C ALA A 9 -5.22 -62.66 14.89
N LEU A 10 -5.04 -61.48 14.32
CA LEU A 10 -4.49 -61.30 12.97
C LEU A 10 -3.34 -60.29 13.06
N LEU A 11 -2.12 -60.82 13.10
CA LEU A 11 -0.90 -60.12 12.76
C LEU A 11 -0.96 -59.77 11.27
N LEU A 12 -1.50 -58.60 10.93
CA LEU A 12 -1.22 -57.97 9.64
C LEU A 12 0.03 -57.13 9.83
N ILE A 13 1.14 -57.63 9.29
CA ILE A 13 2.38 -56.90 9.06
C ILE A 13 2.04 -55.72 8.15
N ALA A 14 1.76 -54.57 8.76
CA ALA A 14 1.81 -53.29 8.06
C ALA A 14 3.29 -52.98 7.81
N ALA A 15 3.83 -53.52 6.72
CA ALA A 15 5.04 -52.99 6.13
C ALA A 15 4.72 -51.53 5.74
N LEU A 16 5.08 -50.61 6.63
CA LEU A 16 5.27 -49.20 6.31
C LEU A 16 6.34 -49.14 5.22
N LEU A 17 5.91 -49.23 3.97
CA LEU A 17 6.68 -48.73 2.84
C LEU A 17 6.75 -47.22 3.01
N SER A 18 7.75 -46.75 3.77
CA SER A 18 8.23 -45.38 3.64
C SER A 18 8.51 -45.16 2.15
N PRO A 19 7.98 -44.10 1.52
CA PRO A 19 8.33 -43.82 0.14
C PRO A 19 9.85 -43.67 0.06
N VAL A 20 10.49 -44.56 -0.70
CA VAL A 20 11.92 -44.48 -0.99
C VAL A 20 12.09 -43.27 -1.92
N TRP A 21 12.30 -42.10 -1.33
CA TRP A 21 12.74 -40.92 -2.08
C TRP A 21 14.16 -41.20 -2.59
N ALA A 22 14.32 -41.28 -3.91
CA ALA A 22 15.65 -41.35 -4.53
C ALA A 22 16.49 -40.15 -4.07
N ALA A 23 17.78 -40.35 -3.82
CA ALA A 23 18.72 -39.24 -3.64
C ALA A 23 18.74 -38.44 -4.95
N ALA A 24 18.18 -37.23 -4.95
CA ALA A 24 18.13 -36.39 -6.13
C ALA A 24 19.50 -35.76 -6.35
N ALA A 25 20.12 -35.96 -7.51
CA ALA A 25 21.37 -35.26 -7.82
C ALA A 25 21.08 -33.75 -7.93
N LEU A 26 21.64 -32.96 -7.02
CA LEU A 26 21.55 -31.50 -7.08
C LEU A 26 22.15 -30.98 -8.40
N PRO A 27 21.52 -30.01 -9.08
CA PRO A 27 22.11 -29.40 -10.27
C PRO A 27 23.48 -28.76 -9.99
N GLU A 28 24.40 -28.78 -10.94
CA GLU A 28 25.75 -28.19 -10.78
C GLU A 28 25.70 -26.71 -10.36
N TRP A 29 24.78 -25.92 -10.94
CA TRP A 29 24.61 -24.51 -10.57
C TRP A 29 24.15 -24.33 -9.11
N PHE A 30 23.34 -25.27 -8.60
CA PHE A 30 22.88 -25.26 -7.22
C PHE A 30 24.04 -25.62 -6.30
N GLN A 31 24.79 -26.67 -6.62
CA GLN A 31 25.96 -27.10 -5.87
C GLN A 31 27.01 -25.99 -5.80
N ALA A 32 27.25 -25.28 -6.92
CA ALA A 32 28.16 -24.13 -6.96
C ALA A 32 27.68 -22.99 -6.05
N ALA A 33 26.39 -22.63 -6.11
CA ALA A 33 25.82 -21.59 -5.27
C ALA A 33 25.85 -21.93 -3.77
N MET A 34 25.79 -23.21 -3.40
CA MET A 34 25.95 -23.65 -2.00
C MET A 34 27.35 -23.40 -1.44
N GLN A 35 28.38 -23.32 -2.29
CA GLN A 35 29.75 -23.00 -1.88
C GLN A 35 29.97 -21.50 -1.68
N THR A 36 29.00 -20.66 -2.06
CA THR A 36 29.08 -19.22 -1.83
C THR A 36 29.09 -18.94 -0.33
N GLU A 37 30.16 -18.33 0.14
CA GLU A 37 30.25 -17.91 1.53
C GLU A 37 29.14 -16.91 1.85
N ILE A 38 28.69 -16.89 3.10
CA ILE A 38 27.65 -15.98 3.59
C ILE A 38 28.32 -15.11 4.64
N PRO A 39 28.33 -13.77 4.49
CA PRO A 39 28.86 -12.92 5.53
C PRO A 39 27.98 -13.02 6.77
N ALA A 40 28.47 -12.52 7.90
CA ALA A 40 27.61 -12.30 9.04
C ALA A 40 26.58 -11.23 8.66
N TYR A 41 25.29 -11.53 8.85
CA TYR A 41 24.18 -10.58 8.75
C TYR A 41 23.63 -10.31 10.14
N ASP A 42 22.91 -9.19 10.29
CA ASP A 42 22.16 -8.90 11.49
C ASP A 42 21.08 -9.97 11.74
N ASP A 43 20.71 -10.18 13.02
CA ASP A 43 19.71 -11.18 13.44
C ASP A 43 18.32 -10.94 12.83
N GLU A 44 18.07 -9.77 12.25
CA GLU A 44 16.82 -9.41 11.58
C GLU A 44 16.76 -9.98 10.14
N VAL A 45 17.89 -10.36 9.55
CA VAL A 45 17.95 -10.97 8.20
C VAL A 45 17.56 -12.44 8.28
N GLY A 46 16.28 -12.74 8.00
CA GLY A 46 15.74 -14.09 8.08
C GLY A 46 16.36 -15.09 7.12
N ALA A 47 16.68 -14.66 5.90
CA ALA A 47 17.28 -15.48 4.85
C ALA A 47 18.18 -14.64 3.94
N ALA A 48 19.19 -15.27 3.35
CA ALA A 48 20.09 -14.62 2.38
C ALA A 48 20.13 -15.39 1.06
N ILE A 49 20.04 -14.67 -0.05
CA ILE A 49 20.11 -15.23 -1.40
C ILE A 49 21.58 -15.38 -1.79
N LEU A 50 21.98 -16.61 -2.10
CA LEU A 50 23.34 -16.95 -2.54
C LEU A 50 23.52 -16.71 -4.04
N PHE A 51 22.43 -16.92 -4.79
CA PHE A 51 22.40 -16.83 -6.23
C PHE A 51 20.99 -16.51 -6.70
N ASP A 52 20.82 -15.49 -7.53
CA ASP A 52 19.58 -15.11 -8.20
C ASP A 52 19.89 -14.86 -9.67
N GLU A 53 19.36 -15.66 -10.57
CA GLU A 53 19.61 -15.56 -12.01
C GLU A 53 18.30 -15.59 -12.78
N ILE A 54 18.10 -14.57 -13.60
CA ILE A 54 17.03 -14.50 -14.60
C ILE A 54 17.68 -14.57 -15.98
N GLN A 55 17.37 -15.63 -16.73
CA GLN A 55 17.80 -15.80 -18.12
C GLN A 55 16.60 -15.61 -19.04
N THR A 56 16.58 -14.54 -19.79
CA THR A 56 15.54 -14.19 -20.76
C THR A 56 16.04 -14.45 -22.18
N SER A 57 15.28 -15.18 -22.96
CA SER A 57 15.52 -15.40 -24.39
C SER A 57 14.29 -15.04 -25.20
N ILE A 58 14.49 -14.29 -26.27
CA ILE A 58 13.42 -13.84 -27.16
C ILE A 58 13.58 -14.55 -28.50
N SER A 59 12.49 -15.09 -29.05
CA SER A 59 12.49 -15.62 -30.42
C SER A 59 12.02 -14.57 -31.43
N GLU A 60 12.29 -14.79 -32.72
CA GLU A 60 11.95 -13.84 -33.80
C GLU A 60 10.46 -13.48 -33.85
N ASN A 61 9.58 -14.37 -33.39
CA ASN A 61 8.13 -14.17 -33.31
C ASN A 61 7.66 -13.45 -32.02
N GLY A 62 8.60 -12.95 -31.20
CA GLY A 62 8.32 -12.21 -29.96
C GLY A 62 7.85 -13.06 -28.78
N GLU A 63 7.92 -14.39 -28.84
CA GLU A 63 7.77 -15.24 -27.65
C GLU A 63 9.00 -15.08 -26.75
N VAL A 64 8.75 -14.92 -25.45
CA VAL A 64 9.78 -14.78 -24.43
C VAL A 64 9.82 -16.06 -23.61
N ARG A 65 11.03 -16.55 -23.37
CA ARG A 65 11.27 -17.63 -22.41
C ARG A 65 12.16 -17.13 -21.31
N THR A 66 11.68 -17.28 -20.09
CA THR A 66 12.38 -16.84 -18.89
C THR A 66 12.69 -18.05 -18.03
N ARG A 67 13.97 -18.24 -17.70
CA ARG A 67 14.40 -19.19 -16.69
C ARG A 67 14.84 -18.41 -15.46
N HIS A 68 14.16 -18.63 -14.35
CA HIS A 68 14.52 -18.06 -13.05
C HIS A 68 15.12 -19.14 -12.16
N ARG A 69 16.37 -18.94 -11.72
CA ARG A 69 17.05 -19.78 -10.74
C ARG A 69 17.34 -18.96 -9.51
N ARG A 70 17.06 -19.52 -8.35
CA ARG A 70 17.41 -18.90 -7.07
C ARG A 70 17.90 -19.94 -6.08
N VAL A 71 18.91 -19.60 -5.30
CA VAL A 71 19.37 -20.35 -4.13
C VAL A 71 19.48 -19.40 -2.96
N TYR A 72 18.93 -19.78 -1.81
CA TYR A 72 18.96 -18.99 -0.58
C TYR A 72 19.10 -19.89 0.65
N LYS A 73 19.64 -19.34 1.73
CA LYS A 73 19.81 -20.03 3.00
C LYS A 73 18.95 -19.37 4.07
N ILE A 74 18.23 -20.19 4.85
CA ILE A 74 17.52 -19.74 6.04
C ILE A 74 18.53 -19.51 7.17
N LEU A 75 18.54 -18.30 7.73
CA LEU A 75 19.50 -17.90 8.76
C LEU A 75 18.91 -17.97 10.17
N ASN A 76 17.63 -17.66 10.33
CA ASN A 76 16.94 -17.69 11.62
C ASN A 76 15.43 -18.00 11.47
N ASP A 77 14.67 -17.86 12.55
CA ASP A 77 13.23 -18.16 12.58
C ASP A 77 12.39 -17.27 11.65
N ALA A 78 12.75 -16.00 11.45
CA ALA A 78 12.06 -15.10 10.52
C ALA A 78 12.16 -15.58 9.05
N GLY A 79 13.22 -16.31 8.70
CA GLY A 79 13.38 -16.88 7.37
C GLY A 79 12.54 -18.13 7.10
N ARG A 80 11.90 -18.73 8.11
CA ARG A 80 11.10 -19.96 7.93
C ARG A 80 9.92 -19.78 6.98
N ASP A 81 9.38 -18.56 6.91
CA ASP A 81 8.27 -18.20 6.02
C ASP A 81 8.68 -18.21 4.54
N SER A 82 9.98 -18.17 4.25
CA SER A 82 10.54 -18.39 2.91
C SER A 82 10.51 -19.87 2.47
N GLY A 83 9.86 -20.76 3.23
CA GLY A 83 9.70 -22.18 2.92
C GLY A 83 8.63 -22.49 1.86
N THR A 84 7.98 -21.49 1.28
CA THR A 84 6.99 -21.66 0.21
C THR A 84 7.46 -20.92 -1.03
N ILE A 85 7.61 -21.64 -2.14
CA ILE A 85 7.96 -21.06 -3.44
C ILE A 85 6.69 -21.04 -4.28
N SER A 86 6.27 -19.86 -4.69
CA SER A 86 5.07 -19.67 -5.50
C SER A 86 5.45 -19.07 -6.85
N VAL A 87 4.79 -19.55 -7.90
CA VAL A 87 4.93 -19.03 -9.25
C VAL A 87 3.57 -18.77 -9.85
N HIS A 88 3.41 -17.57 -10.39
CA HIS A 88 2.24 -17.14 -11.15
C HIS A 88 2.20 -17.81 -12.52
N PHE A 89 1.01 -18.19 -12.98
CA PHE A 89 0.79 -18.58 -14.36
C PHE A 89 -0.66 -18.34 -14.80
N ASP A 90 -0.83 -18.21 -16.11
CA ASP A 90 -2.11 -18.10 -16.80
C ASP A 90 -1.99 -18.72 -18.21
N ASP A 91 -2.98 -18.50 -19.07
CA ASP A 91 -3.00 -19.08 -20.42
C ASP A 91 -1.90 -18.50 -21.33
N GLU A 92 -1.50 -17.24 -21.07
CA GLU A 92 -0.47 -16.49 -21.77
C GLU A 92 0.94 -16.70 -21.21
N THR A 93 1.06 -16.95 -19.91
CA THR A 93 2.30 -17.16 -19.16
C THR A 93 2.34 -18.58 -18.64
N ARG A 94 2.96 -19.48 -19.39
CA ARG A 94 2.93 -20.92 -19.10
C ARG A 94 4.18 -21.39 -18.40
N ILE A 95 4.00 -22.08 -17.27
CA ILE A 95 5.08 -22.80 -16.60
C ILE A 95 5.44 -24.06 -17.42
N SER A 96 6.62 -24.05 -18.01
CA SER A 96 7.20 -25.19 -18.74
C SER A 96 7.93 -26.15 -17.81
N SER A 97 8.55 -25.63 -16.75
CA SER A 97 9.25 -26.42 -15.73
C SER A 97 9.15 -25.71 -14.38
N PHE A 98 8.95 -26.48 -13.31
CA PHE A 98 9.01 -25.98 -11.94
C PHE A 98 9.63 -27.05 -11.06
N ARG A 99 10.82 -26.76 -10.54
CA ARG A 99 11.59 -27.64 -9.68
C ARG A 99 12.10 -26.86 -8.49
N ALA A 100 12.12 -27.50 -7.32
CA ALA A 100 12.73 -26.96 -6.13
C ALA A 100 13.56 -28.03 -5.43
N TRP A 101 14.60 -27.60 -4.74
CA TRP A 101 15.48 -28.45 -3.95
C TRP A 101 15.63 -27.86 -2.56
N SER A 102 15.80 -28.74 -1.57
CA SER A 102 16.08 -28.34 -0.19
C SER A 102 17.14 -29.26 0.40
N VAL A 103 18.14 -28.63 1.02
CA VAL A 103 19.25 -29.28 1.70
C VAL A 103 19.26 -28.80 3.16
N PRO A 104 18.68 -29.56 4.09
CA PRO A 104 18.72 -29.24 5.51
C PRO A 104 20.11 -29.50 6.11
N PRO A 105 20.47 -28.84 7.23
CA PRO A 105 21.73 -29.13 7.93
C PRO A 105 21.82 -30.59 8.39
N GLY A 106 22.81 -31.34 7.89
CA GLY A 106 23.01 -32.75 8.23
C GLY A 106 21.86 -33.69 7.82
N GLY A 107 20.92 -33.20 7.01
CA GLY A 107 19.72 -33.91 6.59
C GLY A 107 19.84 -34.52 5.19
N LYS A 108 18.79 -35.24 4.79
CA LYS A 108 18.65 -35.76 3.43
C LYS A 108 18.24 -34.64 2.47
N GLU A 109 18.81 -34.65 1.27
CA GLU A 109 18.42 -33.76 0.19
C GLU A 109 17.01 -34.10 -0.33
N TYR A 110 16.22 -33.06 -0.59
CA TYR A 110 14.87 -33.16 -1.15
C TYR A 110 14.83 -32.52 -2.53
N GLU A 111 14.14 -33.17 -3.47
CA GLU A 111 13.74 -32.59 -4.75
C GLU A 111 12.20 -32.61 -4.81
N LEU A 112 11.64 -31.47 -5.19
CA LEU A 112 10.23 -31.28 -5.47
C LEU A 112 10.06 -30.87 -6.93
N LYS A 113 9.01 -31.38 -7.56
CA LYS A 113 8.66 -31.10 -8.96
C LYS A 113 7.26 -30.51 -9.03
N ALA A 114 6.89 -29.99 -10.19
CA ALA A 114 5.57 -29.42 -10.43
C ALA A 114 4.39 -30.31 -9.97
N LYS A 115 4.52 -31.64 -9.99
CA LYS A 115 3.49 -32.59 -9.51
C LYS A 115 3.28 -32.58 -8.00
N ASP A 116 4.26 -32.09 -7.25
CA ASP A 116 4.25 -31.98 -5.78
C ASP A 116 3.72 -30.59 -5.35
N ALA A 117 3.45 -29.70 -6.31
CA ALA A 117 2.92 -28.37 -6.07
C ALA A 117 1.43 -28.43 -5.76
N ILE A 118 1.02 -27.58 -4.83
CA ILE A 118 -0.38 -27.29 -4.58
C ILE A 118 -0.76 -26.11 -5.47
N GLU A 119 -1.85 -26.26 -6.21
CA GLU A 119 -2.42 -25.16 -6.99
C GLU A 119 -3.43 -24.42 -6.13
N THR A 120 -3.25 -23.11 -6.00
CA THR A 120 -4.12 -22.23 -5.21
C THR A 120 -4.40 -20.94 -6.00
N GLN A 121 -5.42 -20.20 -5.57
CA GLN A 121 -5.70 -18.87 -6.12
C GLN A 121 -4.65 -17.86 -5.65
N ALA A 122 -4.32 -16.89 -6.51
CA ALA A 122 -3.26 -15.93 -6.25
C ALA A 122 -3.59 -14.84 -5.22
N PHE A 123 -4.88 -14.55 -5.02
CA PHE A 123 -5.34 -13.49 -4.13
C PHE A 123 -6.63 -13.91 -3.41
N ASP A 124 -6.81 -13.41 -2.19
CA ASP A 124 -8.03 -13.62 -1.41
C ASP A 124 -9.19 -12.81 -2.02
N GLY A 125 -10.37 -13.41 -2.16
CA GLY A 125 -11.57 -12.75 -2.71
C GLY A 125 -11.73 -12.75 -4.25
N VAL A 126 -10.91 -13.49 -5.01
CA VAL A 126 -11.01 -13.62 -6.48
C VAL A 126 -12.05 -14.66 -6.89
N LEU A 127 -13.02 -14.27 -7.73
CA LEU A 127 -14.08 -15.17 -8.21
C LEU A 127 -13.70 -15.99 -9.47
N TYR A 128 -12.61 -15.65 -10.17
CA TYR A 128 -12.19 -16.34 -11.39
C TYR A 128 -10.82 -17.01 -11.27
N ALA A 129 -10.83 -18.33 -11.46
CA ALA A 129 -9.72 -19.26 -11.28
C ALA A 129 -8.77 -19.37 -12.51
N GLY A 130 -8.46 -18.25 -13.18
CA GLY A 130 -7.55 -18.23 -14.32
C GLY A 130 -6.12 -17.80 -13.96
N ASN A 131 -5.96 -16.84 -13.06
CA ASN A 131 -4.66 -16.52 -12.45
C ASN A 131 -4.47 -17.50 -11.29
N ARG A 132 -3.48 -18.38 -11.45
CA ARG A 132 -3.22 -19.48 -10.53
C ARG A 132 -1.81 -19.35 -10.01
N LEU A 133 -1.65 -19.65 -8.72
CA LEU A 133 -0.34 -19.92 -8.14
C LEU A 133 -0.13 -21.43 -8.12
N ARG A 134 1.02 -21.87 -8.62
CA ARG A 134 1.59 -23.15 -8.19
C ARG A 134 2.55 -22.87 -7.06
N ALA A 135 2.28 -23.47 -5.91
CA ALA A 135 3.10 -23.35 -4.71
C ALA A 135 3.76 -24.68 -4.37
N LEU A 136 5.08 -24.68 -4.23
CA LEU A 136 5.83 -25.78 -3.64
C LEU A 136 6.13 -25.45 -2.18
N ARG A 137 5.59 -26.25 -1.26
CA ARG A 137 5.90 -26.17 0.16
C ARG A 137 7.12 -27.03 0.46
N ILE A 138 8.19 -26.42 0.92
CA ILE A 138 9.43 -27.13 1.25
C ILE A 138 9.24 -27.94 2.54
N PRO A 139 9.47 -29.27 2.53
CA PRO A 139 9.19 -30.15 3.67
C PRO A 139 10.11 -29.94 4.89
N SER A 140 11.14 -29.10 4.81
CA SER A 140 12.10 -28.84 5.90
C SER A 140 12.76 -27.45 5.81
N SER A 141 11.95 -26.39 5.85
CA SER A 141 12.42 -25.00 6.02
C SER A 141 12.86 -24.72 7.46
N GLN A 142 13.92 -25.39 7.92
CA GLN A 142 14.54 -25.14 9.22
C GLN A 142 15.75 -24.21 9.10
N ILE A 143 16.18 -23.66 10.24
CA ILE A 143 17.38 -22.82 10.32
C ILE A 143 18.58 -23.57 9.71
N GLY A 144 19.33 -22.90 8.84
CA GLY A 144 20.48 -23.43 8.13
C GLY A 144 20.17 -24.19 6.84
N SER A 145 18.90 -24.48 6.53
CA SER A 145 18.52 -25.11 5.28
C SER A 145 18.87 -24.23 4.09
N ILE A 146 19.44 -24.83 3.04
CA ILE A 146 19.62 -24.21 1.74
C ILE A 146 18.47 -24.66 0.84
N ILE A 147 17.75 -23.70 0.28
CA ILE A 147 16.62 -23.92 -0.61
C ILE A 147 16.96 -23.28 -1.94
N GLY A 148 16.51 -23.89 -3.02
CA GLY A 148 16.57 -23.23 -4.30
C GLY A 148 15.59 -23.81 -5.29
N PHE A 149 15.37 -23.09 -6.37
CA PHE A 149 14.40 -23.47 -7.37
C PHE A 149 14.87 -23.09 -8.76
N GLU A 150 14.24 -23.74 -9.72
CA GLU A 150 14.31 -23.38 -11.13
C GLU A 150 12.89 -23.38 -11.69
N ILE A 151 12.51 -22.24 -12.25
CA ILE A 151 11.24 -22.01 -12.92
C ILE A 151 11.55 -21.67 -14.37
N GLU A 152 10.88 -22.33 -15.31
CA GLU A 152 10.87 -21.91 -16.71
C GLU A 152 9.47 -21.48 -17.10
N GLN A 153 9.33 -20.25 -17.56
CA GLN A 153 8.09 -19.70 -18.10
C GLN A 153 8.27 -19.38 -19.58
N ARG A 154 7.16 -19.49 -20.32
CA ARG A 154 7.04 -19.01 -21.69
C ARG A 154 5.85 -18.11 -21.79
N GLU A 155 6.04 -16.95 -22.38
CA GLU A 155 4.99 -15.97 -22.54
C GLU A 155 5.06 -15.24 -23.87
N ARG A 156 3.96 -14.57 -24.20
CA ARG A 156 3.92 -13.57 -25.27
C ARG A 156 3.63 -12.22 -24.62
N PRO A 157 4.66 -11.42 -24.33
CA PRO A 157 4.48 -10.23 -23.52
C PRO A 157 3.66 -9.18 -24.29
N TYR A 158 2.92 -8.37 -23.53
CA TYR A 158 2.07 -7.33 -24.11
C TYR A 158 2.85 -6.11 -24.58
N GLY A 159 3.97 -5.82 -23.92
CA GLY A 159 5.03 -4.92 -24.37
C GLY A 159 6.34 -5.66 -24.53
N LEU A 160 7.19 -5.25 -25.46
CA LEU A 160 8.55 -5.80 -25.57
C LEU A 160 9.48 -5.13 -24.56
N GLU A 161 9.22 -5.39 -23.28
CA GLU A 161 9.93 -4.83 -22.14
C GLU A 161 9.91 -5.80 -20.96
N ASP A 162 10.82 -5.61 -20.00
CA ASP A 162 10.98 -6.41 -18.79
C ASP A 162 11.61 -5.55 -17.67
N VAL A 163 11.54 -6.03 -16.43
CA VAL A 163 12.14 -5.36 -15.26
C VAL A 163 12.95 -6.34 -14.46
N TRP A 164 14.26 -6.10 -14.38
CA TRP A 164 15.14 -6.82 -13.47
C TRP A 164 15.17 -6.13 -12.10
N THR A 165 14.49 -6.73 -11.11
CA THR A 165 14.54 -6.30 -9.70
C THR A 165 15.83 -6.79 -9.04
N ILE A 166 16.80 -5.88 -8.93
CA ILE A 166 18.12 -6.19 -8.39
C ILE A 166 18.03 -6.29 -6.86
N GLN A 167 17.46 -5.27 -6.23
CA GLN A 167 17.36 -5.13 -4.78
C GLN A 167 15.98 -5.55 -4.26
N THR A 168 15.95 -6.26 -3.13
CA THR A 168 14.74 -6.80 -2.47
C THR A 168 14.94 -6.79 -0.96
N SER A 169 13.91 -7.16 -0.19
CA SER A 169 14.01 -7.37 1.27
C SER A 169 14.97 -8.48 1.74
N MET A 170 15.47 -9.33 0.83
CA MET A 170 16.55 -10.28 1.12
C MET A 170 17.86 -9.83 0.46
N PRO A 171 19.00 -9.92 1.16
CA PRO A 171 20.30 -9.62 0.57
C PRO A 171 20.68 -10.69 -0.44
N LYS A 172 21.45 -10.30 -1.46
CA LYS A 172 21.89 -11.22 -2.54
C LYS A 172 23.42 -11.19 -2.67
N ARG A 173 24.06 -12.36 -2.63
CA ARG A 173 25.48 -12.48 -2.94
C ARG A 173 25.75 -12.25 -4.42
N LEU A 174 24.89 -12.77 -5.29
CA LEU A 174 24.96 -12.55 -6.74
C LEU A 174 23.55 -12.44 -7.31
N SER A 175 23.27 -11.32 -7.98
CA SER A 175 22.11 -11.12 -8.82
C SER A 175 22.58 -11.03 -10.27
N ARG A 176 21.97 -11.81 -11.17
CA ARG A 176 22.33 -11.88 -12.58
C ARG A 176 21.10 -11.77 -13.48
N PHE A 177 21.22 -10.97 -14.52
CA PHE A 177 20.27 -10.94 -15.63
C PHE A 177 20.99 -11.24 -16.94
N SER A 178 20.53 -12.25 -17.67
CA SER A 178 21.09 -12.64 -18.96
C SER A 178 20.02 -12.54 -20.04
N LEU A 179 20.33 -11.86 -21.14
CA LEU A 179 19.43 -11.60 -22.25
C LEU A 179 20.00 -12.14 -23.56
N SER A 180 19.24 -13.00 -24.22
CA SER A 180 19.54 -13.51 -25.56
C SER A 180 18.49 -13.00 -26.54
N LEU A 181 18.95 -12.27 -27.56
CA LEU A 181 18.09 -11.68 -28.59
C LEU A 181 18.33 -12.33 -29.96
N PRO A 182 17.31 -12.40 -30.84
CA PRO A 182 17.52 -12.82 -32.21
C PRO A 182 18.45 -11.85 -32.97
N PRO A 183 19.10 -12.31 -34.05
CA PRO A 183 19.92 -11.43 -34.89
C PRO A 183 19.17 -10.17 -35.35
N GLY A 184 19.82 -9.01 -35.27
CA GLY A 184 19.27 -7.72 -35.69
C GLY A 184 18.37 -7.03 -34.66
N TRP A 185 18.03 -7.68 -33.55
CA TRP A 185 17.35 -7.02 -32.43
C TRP A 185 18.32 -6.17 -31.62
N THR A 186 17.80 -5.09 -31.02
CA THR A 186 18.56 -4.24 -30.09
C THR A 186 17.85 -4.13 -28.74
N VAL A 187 18.55 -3.63 -27.74
CA VAL A 187 18.04 -3.45 -26.38
C VAL A 187 18.46 -2.10 -25.82
N GLU A 188 17.55 -1.49 -25.08
CA GLU A 188 17.75 -0.31 -24.25
C GLU A 188 17.55 -0.68 -22.78
N THR A 189 18.36 -0.10 -21.89
CA THR A 189 18.28 -0.31 -20.45
C THR A 189 18.16 1.01 -19.71
N HIS A 190 17.36 1.06 -18.65
CA HIS A 190 17.23 2.21 -17.78
C HIS A 190 17.33 1.79 -16.31
N TRP A 191 18.30 2.36 -15.59
CA TRP A 191 18.63 2.01 -14.21
C TRP A 191 17.96 2.98 -13.24
N VAL A 192 17.37 2.44 -12.18
CA VAL A 192 16.69 3.22 -11.13
C VAL A 192 17.22 2.76 -9.78
N ASN A 193 17.67 3.72 -8.96
CA ASN A 193 18.24 3.50 -7.63
C ASN A 193 19.38 2.46 -7.57
N ALA A 194 20.07 2.27 -8.69
CA ALA A 194 21.21 1.36 -8.81
C ALA A 194 22.23 1.97 -9.77
N GLU A 195 23.50 1.78 -9.46
CA GLU A 195 24.58 2.18 -10.36
C GLU A 195 24.58 1.28 -11.61
N PRO A 196 24.65 1.87 -12.82
CA PRO A 196 24.73 1.10 -14.05
C PRO A 196 25.98 0.22 -14.10
N VAL A 197 25.80 -1.07 -14.41
CA VAL A 197 26.90 -1.99 -14.71
C VAL A 197 26.95 -2.31 -16.20
N GLU A 198 28.16 -2.47 -16.74
CA GLU A 198 28.35 -2.86 -18.14
C GLU A 198 27.98 -4.33 -18.38
N ALA A 199 27.35 -4.60 -19.52
CA ALA A 199 27.00 -5.96 -19.89
C ALA A 199 28.22 -6.71 -20.46
N ARG A 200 28.52 -7.90 -19.95
CA ARG A 200 29.40 -8.84 -20.67
C ARG A 200 28.63 -9.51 -21.80
N THR A 201 29.26 -9.67 -22.97
CA THR A 201 28.63 -10.34 -24.12
C THR A 201 29.40 -11.58 -24.49
N GLU A 202 28.75 -12.74 -24.39
CA GLU A 202 29.31 -14.06 -24.74
C GLU A 202 28.27 -14.84 -25.52
N ASN A 203 28.66 -15.47 -26.64
CA ASN A 203 27.75 -16.28 -27.48
C ASN A 203 26.42 -15.58 -27.84
N ALA A 204 26.47 -14.28 -28.13
CA ALA A 204 25.30 -13.42 -28.41
C ALA A 204 24.31 -13.23 -27.23
N THR A 205 24.68 -13.65 -26.03
CA THR A 205 23.97 -13.36 -24.78
C THR A 205 24.65 -12.19 -24.06
N ARG A 206 23.87 -11.16 -23.70
CA ARG A 206 24.32 -10.05 -22.84
C ARG A 206 24.00 -10.39 -21.40
N THR A 207 24.94 -10.23 -20.48
CA THR A 207 24.76 -10.53 -19.07
C THR A 207 25.20 -9.37 -18.19
N TRP A 208 24.34 -8.99 -17.25
CA TRP A 208 24.62 -8.03 -16.20
C TRP A 208 24.69 -8.76 -14.87
N GLU A 209 25.65 -8.39 -14.03
CA GLU A 209 25.86 -8.99 -12.71
C GLU A 209 26.06 -7.89 -11.68
N VAL A 210 25.37 -8.04 -10.55
CA VAL A 210 25.60 -7.23 -9.35
C VAL A 210 25.86 -8.19 -8.20
N GLU A 211 27.03 -8.04 -7.58
CA GLU A 211 27.43 -8.82 -6.42
C GLU A 211 27.13 -8.07 -5.12
N ASN A 212 26.91 -8.81 -4.04
CA ASN A 212 26.75 -8.29 -2.68
C ASN A 212 25.67 -7.19 -2.59
N VAL A 213 24.51 -7.45 -3.20
CA VAL A 213 23.34 -6.59 -3.13
C VAL A 213 22.83 -6.57 -1.69
N VAL A 214 22.84 -5.40 -1.08
CA VAL A 214 22.28 -5.17 0.25
C VAL A 214 20.75 -5.24 0.20
N GLU A 215 20.15 -5.81 1.24
CA GLU A 215 18.71 -5.88 1.39
C GLU A 215 18.07 -4.51 1.54
N ILE A 216 16.78 -4.45 1.22
CA ILE A 216 15.90 -3.38 1.66
C ILE A 216 15.37 -3.76 3.03
N HIS A 217 15.90 -3.10 4.06
CA HIS A 217 15.44 -3.32 5.43
C HIS A 217 14.05 -2.68 5.62
N ASP A 218 13.10 -3.42 6.14
CA ASP A 218 11.75 -2.90 6.41
C ASP A 218 11.80 -2.04 7.67
N GLU A 219 11.50 -0.76 7.50
CA GLU A 219 11.58 0.25 8.55
C GLU A 219 10.26 1.03 8.62
N ASP A 220 9.73 1.21 9.83
CA ASP A 220 8.53 2.01 10.04
C ASP A 220 8.63 3.39 9.35
N SER A 221 7.61 3.78 8.60
CA SER A 221 7.58 5.06 7.88
C SER A 221 8.75 5.25 6.90
N MET A 222 9.30 4.21 6.28
CA MET A 222 10.18 4.37 5.11
C MET A 222 9.39 4.65 3.82
N PRO A 223 10.01 5.18 2.76
CA PRO A 223 9.38 5.21 1.44
C PRO A 223 9.03 3.79 0.96
N PRO A 224 7.98 3.61 0.13
CA PRO A 224 7.61 2.30 -0.39
C PRO A 224 8.80 1.58 -1.05
N GLU A 225 8.92 0.26 -0.84
CA GLU A 225 10.05 -0.55 -1.34
C GLU A 225 10.34 -0.31 -2.83
N THR A 226 9.31 -0.33 -3.68
CA THR A 226 9.45 -0.15 -5.14
C THR A 226 9.95 1.25 -5.54
N SER A 227 9.82 2.25 -4.67
CA SER A 227 10.29 3.62 -4.92
C SER A 227 11.79 3.77 -4.70
N ILE A 228 12.39 2.91 -3.86
CA ILE A 228 13.80 2.94 -3.46
C ILE A 228 14.61 1.73 -3.97
N ALA A 229 13.94 0.66 -4.39
CA ALA A 229 14.60 -0.55 -4.85
C ALA A 229 15.45 -0.30 -6.11
N GLY A 230 16.69 -0.80 -6.08
CA GLY A 230 17.55 -0.92 -7.25
C GLY A 230 16.94 -1.83 -8.31
N ARG A 231 16.71 -1.31 -9.52
CA ARG A 231 16.12 -2.06 -10.64
C ARG A 231 16.62 -1.58 -11.99
N MET A 232 16.55 -2.45 -12.99
CA MET A 232 16.83 -2.13 -14.38
C MET A 232 15.62 -2.44 -15.24
N PHE A 233 15.05 -1.43 -15.87
CA PHE A 233 14.08 -1.62 -16.96
C PHE A 233 14.82 -1.99 -18.24
N VAL A 234 14.24 -2.90 -19.02
CA VAL A 234 14.80 -3.39 -20.27
C VAL A 234 13.73 -3.26 -21.36
N ARG A 235 14.09 -2.72 -22.51
CA ARG A 235 13.20 -2.64 -23.68
C ARG A 235 13.87 -3.26 -24.90
N TYR A 236 13.14 -4.12 -25.59
CA TYR A 236 13.61 -4.86 -26.75
C TYR A 236 13.07 -4.24 -28.03
N PHE A 237 13.92 -4.15 -29.05
CA PHE A 237 13.57 -3.59 -30.35
C PHE A 237 13.79 -4.65 -31.42
N PRO A 238 12.72 -5.09 -32.12
CA PRO A 238 12.87 -5.91 -33.31
C PRO A 238 13.48 -5.09 -34.47
N PRO A 239 14.02 -5.76 -35.51
CA PRO A 239 14.45 -5.09 -36.73
C PRO A 239 13.33 -4.27 -37.36
N GLY A 240 13.68 -3.14 -37.99
CA GLY A 240 12.72 -2.26 -38.64
C GLY A 240 11.88 -2.99 -39.70
N GLY A 241 10.59 -2.69 -39.74
CA GLY A 241 9.62 -3.37 -40.61
C GLY A 241 9.01 -4.65 -40.01
N SER A 242 9.40 -5.03 -38.79
CA SER A 242 8.77 -6.12 -38.06
C SER A 242 7.35 -5.73 -37.59
N GLU A 243 6.40 -6.65 -37.69
CA GLU A 243 5.05 -6.45 -37.13
C GLU A 243 5.07 -6.26 -35.60
N LEU A 244 6.13 -6.72 -34.94
CA LEU A 244 6.31 -6.60 -33.49
C LEU A 244 6.69 -5.18 -33.06
N GLU A 245 7.04 -4.27 -33.97
CA GLU A 245 7.33 -2.87 -33.63
C GLU A 245 6.15 -2.17 -32.93
N ARG A 246 4.92 -2.64 -33.18
CA ARG A 246 3.70 -2.15 -32.51
C ARG A 246 3.62 -2.47 -31.01
N ARG A 247 4.45 -3.40 -30.52
CA ARG A 247 4.54 -3.77 -29.09
C ARG A 247 5.66 -3.03 -28.36
N VAL A 248 6.38 -2.13 -29.03
CA VAL A 248 7.47 -1.36 -28.43
C VAL A 248 6.95 0.00 -28.01
N HIS A 249 6.88 0.25 -26.70
CA HIS A 249 6.44 1.52 -26.15
C HIS A 249 7.64 2.45 -25.93
N ARG A 250 7.89 3.38 -26.86
CA ARG A 250 9.06 4.28 -26.78
C ARG A 250 8.77 5.52 -25.94
N THR A 251 7.51 5.91 -25.91
CA THR A 251 7.03 7.14 -25.29
C THR A 251 5.78 6.87 -24.45
N TRP A 252 5.45 7.79 -23.55
CA TRP A 252 4.18 7.77 -22.83
C TRP A 252 2.98 7.80 -23.78
N THR A 253 3.13 8.47 -24.92
CA THR A 253 2.15 8.47 -26.00
C THR A 253 1.86 7.04 -26.49
N ASP A 254 2.89 6.21 -26.67
CA ASP A 254 2.73 4.82 -27.11
C ASP A 254 2.05 3.95 -26.04
N VAL A 255 2.42 4.11 -24.77
CA VAL A 255 1.79 3.40 -23.65
C VAL A 255 0.29 3.73 -23.58
N GLY A 256 -0.08 5.00 -23.69
CA GLY A 256 -1.49 5.38 -23.68
C GLY A 256 -2.26 4.94 -24.92
N ARG A 257 -1.63 4.91 -26.11
CA ARG A 257 -2.27 4.31 -27.31
C ARG A 257 -2.54 2.83 -27.14
N TRP A 258 -1.56 2.09 -26.61
CA TRP A 258 -1.70 0.67 -26.33
C TRP A 258 -2.84 0.40 -25.33
N TYR A 259 -2.87 1.11 -24.20
CA TYR A 259 -3.94 0.95 -23.22
C TYR A 259 -5.30 1.39 -23.77
N GLY A 260 -5.32 2.50 -24.54
CA GLY A 260 -6.52 2.99 -25.22
C GLY A 260 -7.12 1.95 -26.16
N ALA A 261 -6.28 1.24 -26.93
CA ALA A 261 -6.71 0.15 -27.80
C ALA A 261 -7.28 -1.05 -27.01
N LEU A 262 -6.70 -1.39 -25.85
CA LEU A 262 -7.24 -2.44 -24.98
C LEU A 262 -8.64 -2.11 -24.45
N ALA A 263 -8.86 -0.84 -24.13
CA ALA A 263 -10.12 -0.36 -23.57
C ALA A 263 -11.16 0.05 -24.63
N GLU A 264 -10.82 -0.02 -25.92
CA GLU A 264 -11.73 0.31 -27.01
C GLU A 264 -12.98 -0.58 -26.98
N GLY A 265 -14.15 0.04 -27.14
CA GLY A 265 -15.45 -0.66 -27.10
C GLY A 265 -15.87 -1.18 -25.71
N ARG A 266 -15.03 -1.10 -24.68
CA ARG A 266 -15.34 -1.57 -23.31
C ARG A 266 -16.28 -0.63 -22.56
N VAL A 267 -16.27 0.66 -22.88
CA VAL A 267 -17.15 1.71 -22.32
C VAL A 267 -18.43 1.88 -23.16
N THR A 268 -18.92 0.78 -23.73
CA THR A 268 -20.18 0.80 -24.48
C THR A 268 -21.34 0.75 -23.49
N ASN A 269 -22.30 1.67 -23.64
CA ASN A 269 -23.46 1.76 -22.76
C ASN A 269 -24.54 0.76 -23.18
N SER A 270 -25.37 0.35 -22.22
CA SER A 270 -26.62 -0.37 -22.47
C SER A 270 -27.85 0.46 -22.06
N PRO A 271 -29.07 0.06 -22.47
CA PRO A 271 -30.29 0.66 -21.94
C PRO A 271 -30.36 0.62 -20.41
N ASP A 272 -29.88 -0.44 -19.76
CA ASP A 272 -29.90 -0.58 -18.30
C ASP A 272 -28.93 0.37 -17.61
N ILE A 273 -27.70 0.50 -18.13
CA ILE A 273 -26.72 1.48 -17.64
C ILE A 273 -27.30 2.89 -17.78
N THR A 274 -27.92 3.20 -18.92
CA THR A 274 -28.51 4.51 -19.20
C THR A 274 -29.69 4.81 -18.28
N ALA A 275 -30.58 3.83 -18.07
CA ALA A 275 -31.70 3.94 -17.16
C ALA A 275 -31.22 4.17 -15.73
N LYS A 276 -30.23 3.40 -15.25
CA LYS A 276 -29.69 3.55 -13.89
C LYS A 276 -28.96 4.87 -13.70
N ALA A 277 -28.14 5.30 -14.65
CA ALA A 277 -27.49 6.60 -14.59
C ALA A 277 -28.53 7.73 -14.53
N SER A 278 -29.57 7.67 -15.36
CA SER A 278 -30.67 8.64 -15.38
C SER A 278 -31.48 8.65 -14.08
N GLU A 279 -31.73 7.48 -13.50
CA GLU A 279 -32.38 7.32 -12.20
C GLU A 279 -31.54 7.98 -11.09
N LEU A 280 -30.24 7.67 -11.03
CA LEU A 280 -29.31 8.19 -10.03
C LEU A 280 -29.16 9.70 -10.11
N VAL A 281 -29.30 10.32 -11.28
CA VAL A 281 -29.21 11.78 -11.42
C VAL A 281 -30.55 12.51 -11.38
N ARG A 282 -31.67 11.79 -11.25
CA ARG A 282 -33.00 12.40 -11.25
C ARG A 282 -33.11 13.46 -10.15
N GLY A 283 -33.54 14.66 -10.54
CA GLY A 283 -33.67 15.80 -9.61
C GLY A 283 -32.36 16.49 -9.23
N ARG A 284 -31.20 16.03 -9.72
CA ARG A 284 -29.90 16.65 -9.48
C ARG A 284 -29.52 17.54 -10.66
N THR A 285 -29.29 18.82 -10.39
CA THR A 285 -29.00 19.84 -11.42
C THR A 285 -27.52 20.17 -11.52
N SER A 286 -26.79 20.20 -10.40
CA SER A 286 -25.35 20.47 -10.38
C SER A 286 -24.57 19.33 -11.06
N PHE A 287 -23.50 19.69 -11.77
CA PHE A 287 -22.56 18.73 -12.31
C PHE A 287 -21.99 17.82 -11.20
N LEU A 288 -21.56 18.41 -10.07
CA LEU A 288 -20.94 17.66 -8.97
C LEU A 288 -21.91 16.72 -8.27
N ASP A 289 -23.18 17.10 -8.09
CA ASP A 289 -24.17 16.21 -7.48
C ASP A 289 -24.48 15.00 -8.38
N ARG A 290 -24.53 15.23 -9.69
CA ARG A 290 -24.68 14.15 -10.68
C ARG A 290 -23.46 13.23 -10.66
N MET A 291 -22.25 13.80 -10.60
CA MET A 291 -20.99 13.05 -10.46
C MET A 291 -20.98 12.19 -9.19
N ARG A 292 -21.26 12.77 -8.02
CA ARG A 292 -21.34 12.04 -6.74
C ARG A 292 -22.32 10.88 -6.77
N ALA A 293 -23.49 11.08 -7.41
CA ALA A 293 -24.51 10.03 -7.48
C ALA A 293 -24.04 8.80 -8.27
N VAL A 294 -23.41 8.98 -9.44
CA VAL A 294 -22.91 7.85 -10.24
C VAL A 294 -21.58 7.29 -9.71
N ALA A 295 -20.73 8.14 -9.14
CA ALA A 295 -19.51 7.73 -8.46
C ALA A 295 -19.80 6.84 -7.24
N GLY A 296 -20.79 7.24 -6.44
CA GLY A 296 -21.23 6.46 -5.28
C GLY A 296 -21.75 5.06 -5.66
N PHE A 297 -22.42 4.94 -6.81
CA PHE A 297 -22.82 3.65 -7.35
C PHE A 297 -21.60 2.80 -7.74
N ALA A 298 -20.64 3.37 -8.45
CA ALA A 298 -19.41 2.66 -8.78
C ALA A 298 -18.64 2.23 -7.51
N GLN A 299 -18.57 3.09 -6.49
CA GLN A 299 -17.89 2.79 -5.23
C GLN A 299 -18.55 1.66 -4.43
N ARG A 300 -19.87 1.71 -4.24
CA ARG A 300 -20.59 0.87 -3.27
C ARG A 300 -21.36 -0.29 -3.87
N ASP A 301 -21.93 -0.13 -5.07
CA ASP A 301 -22.76 -1.14 -5.72
C ASP A 301 -21.96 -2.05 -6.66
N ILE A 302 -20.68 -1.77 -6.87
CA ILE A 302 -19.73 -2.65 -7.59
C ILE A 302 -18.65 -3.11 -6.60
N ARG A 303 -18.70 -4.38 -6.22
CA ARG A 303 -17.76 -4.96 -5.27
C ARG A 303 -16.37 -5.08 -5.90
N TYR A 304 -15.35 -4.64 -5.17
CA TYR A 304 -13.98 -4.81 -5.62
C TYR A 304 -13.59 -6.29 -5.57
N VAL A 305 -13.12 -6.82 -6.71
CA VAL A 305 -12.59 -8.18 -6.86
C VAL A 305 -11.38 -8.06 -7.75
N ALA A 306 -10.19 -8.38 -7.25
CA ALA A 306 -8.96 -8.34 -8.05
C ALA A 306 -9.07 -9.33 -9.23
N ILE A 307 -8.85 -8.85 -10.46
CA ILE A 307 -8.89 -9.70 -11.66
C ILE A 307 -7.66 -9.39 -12.51
N GLU A 308 -6.58 -10.13 -12.25
CA GLU A 308 -5.27 -9.92 -12.88
C GLU A 308 -4.84 -11.11 -13.73
N ILE A 309 -5.75 -11.62 -14.56
CA ILE A 309 -5.52 -12.85 -15.36
C ILE A 309 -5.10 -12.47 -16.77
N GLY A 310 -3.89 -12.83 -17.19
CA GLY A 310 -3.41 -12.59 -18.55
C GLY A 310 -3.60 -11.14 -18.98
N ILE A 311 -4.25 -10.93 -20.13
CA ILE A 311 -4.50 -9.57 -20.64
C ILE A 311 -5.47 -8.83 -19.75
N GLY A 312 -6.30 -9.57 -19.00
CA GLY A 312 -7.20 -9.05 -17.98
C GLY A 312 -6.48 -8.35 -16.85
N GLY A 313 -5.15 -8.42 -16.69
CA GLY A 313 -4.41 -7.49 -15.82
C GLY A 313 -4.48 -6.05 -16.28
N TYR A 314 -4.55 -5.82 -17.60
CA TYR A 314 -4.54 -4.49 -18.22
C TYR A 314 -5.86 -4.11 -18.89
N GLN A 315 -6.54 -5.07 -19.50
CA GLN A 315 -7.76 -4.85 -20.27
C GLN A 315 -8.98 -4.92 -19.36
N PRO A 316 -9.83 -3.88 -19.32
CA PRO A 316 -11.07 -3.94 -18.56
C PRO A 316 -12.12 -4.84 -19.21
N HIS A 317 -12.99 -5.42 -18.39
CA HIS A 317 -14.22 -6.08 -18.83
C HIS A 317 -15.17 -5.08 -19.50
N ARG A 318 -16.17 -5.56 -20.22
CA ARG A 318 -17.17 -4.65 -20.80
C ARG A 318 -18.02 -4.05 -19.68
N ALA A 319 -18.35 -2.77 -19.80
CA ALA A 319 -19.21 -2.08 -18.84
C ALA A 319 -20.55 -2.82 -18.61
N THR A 320 -21.09 -3.46 -19.64
CA THR A 320 -22.32 -4.27 -19.54
C THR A 320 -22.14 -5.50 -18.67
N GLU A 321 -21.01 -6.21 -18.80
CA GLU A 321 -20.67 -7.39 -17.99
C GLU A 321 -20.47 -6.98 -16.52
N ILE A 322 -19.73 -5.88 -16.29
CA ILE A 322 -19.49 -5.35 -14.94
C ILE A 322 -20.80 -4.91 -14.29
N PHE A 323 -21.67 -4.24 -15.05
CA PHE A 323 -22.96 -3.78 -14.56
C PHE A 323 -23.91 -4.95 -14.25
N GLU A 324 -23.93 -6.00 -15.06
CA GLU A 324 -24.72 -7.20 -14.79
C GLU A 324 -24.22 -7.94 -13.54
N ASN A 325 -22.91 -8.12 -13.44
CA ASN A 325 -22.28 -8.95 -12.42
C ASN A 325 -22.04 -8.25 -11.06
N ARG A 326 -22.01 -6.91 -11.02
CA ARG A 326 -21.79 -6.10 -9.80
C ARG A 326 -20.46 -6.36 -9.10
N TYR A 327 -19.42 -6.74 -9.83
CA TYR A 327 -18.04 -6.76 -9.33
C TYR A 327 -17.03 -6.44 -10.43
N GLY A 328 -15.82 -6.09 -10.01
CA GLY A 328 -14.65 -5.86 -10.86
C GLY A 328 -13.49 -5.27 -10.07
N ASP A 329 -12.33 -5.13 -10.69
CA ASP A 329 -11.16 -4.49 -10.07
C ASP A 329 -11.07 -2.99 -10.41
N CYS A 330 -9.88 -2.39 -10.31
CA CYS A 330 -9.67 -0.97 -10.50
C CYS A 330 -10.13 -0.44 -11.86
N LYS A 331 -9.63 -1.04 -12.94
CA LYS A 331 -9.99 -0.66 -14.31
C LYS A 331 -11.45 -0.96 -14.63
N ASP A 332 -12.05 -1.99 -14.04
CA ASP A 332 -13.46 -2.31 -14.23
C ASP A 332 -14.38 -1.27 -13.55
N LYS A 333 -14.09 -0.90 -12.30
CA LYS A 333 -14.86 0.15 -11.61
C LYS A 333 -14.75 1.49 -12.33
N VAL A 334 -13.57 1.83 -12.86
CA VAL A 334 -13.42 2.99 -13.76
C VAL A 334 -14.25 2.82 -15.03
N THR A 335 -14.20 1.66 -15.70
CA THR A 335 -14.95 1.39 -16.93
C THR A 335 -16.46 1.54 -16.75
N ALA A 336 -17.01 1.00 -15.65
CA ALA A 336 -18.42 1.13 -15.32
C ALA A 336 -18.81 2.60 -15.07
N LEU A 337 -17.99 3.33 -14.29
CA LEU A 337 -18.21 4.76 -14.05
C LEU A 337 -18.17 5.56 -15.36
N ARG A 338 -17.16 5.33 -16.20
CA ARG A 338 -17.05 6.00 -17.52
C ARG A 338 -18.26 5.72 -18.42
N ALA A 339 -18.83 4.53 -18.39
CA ALA A 339 -20.04 4.20 -19.17
C ALA A 339 -21.27 4.98 -18.66
N MET A 340 -21.44 5.05 -17.34
CA MET A 340 -22.52 5.86 -16.74
C MET A 340 -22.36 7.34 -17.05
N LEU A 341 -21.14 7.89 -16.96
CA LEU A 341 -20.84 9.28 -17.33
C LEU A 341 -21.13 9.54 -18.81
N ARG A 342 -20.72 8.63 -19.69
CA ARG A 342 -21.01 8.72 -21.12
C ARG A 342 -22.51 8.73 -21.39
N ALA A 343 -23.31 7.94 -20.65
CA ALA A 343 -24.77 7.92 -20.78
C ALA A 343 -25.41 9.27 -20.41
N LEU A 344 -24.71 10.05 -19.58
CA LEU A 344 -25.09 11.38 -19.14
C LEU A 344 -24.50 12.51 -20.01
N GLY A 345 -23.81 12.16 -21.11
CA GLY A 345 -23.13 13.11 -21.99
C GLY A 345 -21.83 13.70 -21.42
N ILE A 346 -21.25 13.06 -20.39
CA ILE A 346 -20.02 13.49 -19.73
C ILE A 346 -18.87 12.62 -20.23
N ASP A 347 -17.85 13.25 -20.81
CA ASP A 347 -16.63 12.56 -21.23
C ASP A 347 -15.75 12.20 -20.02
N SER A 348 -14.85 11.24 -20.18
CA SER A 348 -13.94 10.80 -19.12
C SER A 348 -12.79 9.99 -19.69
N HIS A 349 -11.67 9.91 -18.97
CA HIS A 349 -10.44 9.24 -19.38
C HIS A 349 -9.94 8.29 -18.28
N TYR A 350 -9.20 7.25 -18.68
CA TYR A 350 -8.44 6.46 -17.71
C TYR A 350 -7.19 7.23 -17.28
N VAL A 351 -6.76 7.02 -16.05
CA VAL A 351 -5.44 7.44 -15.57
C VAL A 351 -4.80 6.24 -14.90
N LEU A 352 -3.66 5.79 -15.43
CA LEU A 352 -2.88 4.72 -14.83
C LEU A 352 -1.97 5.34 -13.78
N VAL A 353 -1.94 4.76 -12.59
CA VAL A 353 -1.21 5.30 -11.42
C VAL A 353 -0.47 4.17 -10.71
N ASN A 354 0.39 4.53 -9.76
CA ASN A 354 1.02 3.59 -8.85
C ASN A 354 0.59 3.91 -7.41
N THR A 355 0.17 2.90 -6.65
CA THR A 355 -0.18 3.05 -5.23
C THR A 355 1.05 3.16 -4.32
N ASN A 356 2.23 2.79 -4.82
CA ASN A 356 3.51 2.96 -4.15
C ASN A 356 4.13 4.29 -4.57
N ARG A 357 3.82 5.35 -3.82
CA ARG A 357 4.28 6.72 -4.11
C ARG A 357 5.76 6.81 -4.47
N GLY A 358 6.04 7.53 -5.54
CA GLY A 358 7.41 7.75 -6.02
C GLY A 358 7.98 6.53 -6.74
N THR A 359 7.15 5.62 -7.24
CA THR A 359 7.60 4.50 -8.09
C THR A 359 7.70 4.90 -9.57
N VAL A 360 6.86 5.81 -10.04
CA VAL A 360 6.85 6.24 -11.45
C VAL A 360 8.05 7.15 -11.74
N ARG A 361 8.71 6.95 -12.89
CA ARG A 361 9.87 7.71 -13.38
C ARG A 361 9.54 8.26 -14.75
N ARG A 362 9.60 9.57 -14.93
CA ARG A 362 9.20 10.24 -16.19
C ARG A 362 10.08 9.85 -17.36
N GLU A 363 11.32 9.50 -17.08
CA GLU A 363 12.42 9.35 -18.02
C GLU A 363 12.30 8.08 -18.87
N PHE A 364 11.49 7.11 -18.44
CA PHE A 364 11.34 5.84 -19.15
C PHE A 364 9.85 5.49 -19.23
N ALA A 365 9.29 5.34 -20.44
CA ALA A 365 7.89 4.95 -20.60
C ALA A 365 7.72 3.42 -20.51
N SER A 366 6.97 2.91 -19.53
CA SER A 366 6.77 1.46 -19.39
C SER A 366 5.41 1.15 -18.81
N ILE A 367 4.80 0.06 -19.28
CA ILE A 367 3.56 -0.47 -18.72
C ILE A 367 3.76 -1.03 -17.31
N HIS A 368 4.99 -1.42 -16.94
CA HIS A 368 5.33 -2.01 -15.64
C HIS A 368 5.47 -0.98 -14.51
N GLN A 369 5.28 0.32 -14.79
CA GLN A 369 5.34 1.37 -13.77
C GLN A 369 4.02 1.65 -13.07
N PHE A 370 2.92 1.07 -13.54
CA PHE A 370 1.59 1.29 -12.99
C PHE A 370 1.02 -0.02 -12.43
N ASN A 371 0.29 0.08 -11.32
CA ASN A 371 -0.38 -1.05 -10.69
C ASN A 371 -1.86 -0.76 -10.38
N HIS A 372 -2.37 0.42 -10.75
CA HIS A 372 -3.72 0.85 -10.44
C HIS A 372 -4.28 1.79 -11.50
N VAL A 373 -5.61 1.92 -11.57
CA VAL A 373 -6.31 2.76 -12.56
C VAL A 373 -7.42 3.57 -11.89
N ILE A 374 -7.44 4.87 -12.17
CA ILE A 374 -8.46 5.83 -11.72
C ILE A 374 -9.10 6.55 -12.91
N VAL A 375 -10.07 7.45 -12.67
CA VAL A 375 -10.75 8.22 -13.73
C VAL A 375 -10.35 9.70 -13.70
N ALA A 376 -10.23 10.30 -14.87
CA ALA A 376 -10.20 11.76 -15.05
C ALA A 376 -11.47 12.22 -15.79
N VAL A 377 -12.12 13.26 -15.29
CA VAL A 377 -13.38 13.78 -15.82
C VAL A 377 -13.24 15.28 -16.11
N PRO A 378 -13.46 15.75 -17.35
CA PRO A 378 -13.44 17.17 -17.66
C PRO A 378 -14.45 17.96 -16.82
N LEU A 379 -13.97 19.01 -16.16
CA LEU A 379 -14.80 19.93 -15.38
C LEU A 379 -15.38 21.02 -16.28
N PRO A 380 -16.70 21.27 -16.23
CA PRO A 380 -17.28 22.46 -16.85
C PRO A 380 -16.66 23.75 -16.29
N LYS A 381 -16.68 24.82 -17.07
CA LYS A 381 -16.18 26.12 -16.64
C LYS A 381 -16.93 26.61 -15.40
N GLY A 382 -16.21 27.02 -14.36
CA GLY A 382 -16.77 27.49 -13.09
C GLY A 382 -17.18 26.39 -12.10
N GLU A 383 -17.10 25.11 -12.49
CA GLU A 383 -17.39 23.98 -11.60
C GLU A 383 -16.13 23.51 -10.88
N GLY A 384 -16.26 23.17 -9.59
CA GLY A 384 -15.22 22.51 -8.81
C GLY A 384 -13.90 23.29 -8.69
N GLU A 385 -13.92 24.62 -8.72
CA GLU A 385 -12.71 25.48 -8.63
C GLU A 385 -11.86 25.21 -7.37
N SER A 386 -12.49 24.76 -6.28
CA SER A 386 -11.85 24.43 -5.01
C SER A 386 -11.54 22.95 -4.81
N LEU A 387 -11.83 22.07 -5.79
CA LEU A 387 -11.61 20.63 -5.62
C LEU A 387 -10.10 20.30 -5.71
N PRO A 388 -9.51 19.73 -4.65
CA PRO A 388 -8.07 19.51 -4.59
C PRO A 388 -7.59 18.43 -5.57
N ALA A 389 -8.41 17.44 -5.91
CA ALA A 389 -8.07 16.41 -6.89
C ALA A 389 -8.27 16.88 -8.35
N THR A 390 -7.74 18.03 -8.72
CA THR A 390 -7.87 18.59 -10.08
C THR A 390 -6.52 18.79 -10.74
N VAL A 391 -6.37 18.39 -12.00
CA VAL A 391 -5.20 18.71 -12.83
C VAL A 391 -5.60 19.60 -14.01
N VAL A 392 -4.70 20.48 -14.45
CA VAL A 392 -4.90 21.31 -15.66
C VAL A 392 -4.13 20.69 -16.83
N HIS A 393 -4.85 20.08 -17.76
CA HIS A 393 -4.28 19.55 -18.98
C HIS A 393 -4.22 20.62 -20.08
N PRO A 394 -3.11 20.74 -20.86
CA PRO A 394 -2.96 21.78 -21.88
C PRO A 394 -4.07 21.80 -22.95
N THR A 395 -4.61 20.63 -23.31
CA THR A 395 -5.62 20.51 -24.39
C THR A 395 -7.01 20.13 -23.89
N LEU A 396 -7.12 19.51 -22.71
CA LEU A 396 -8.39 19.02 -22.16
C LEU A 396 -8.95 19.93 -21.07
N GLY A 397 -8.19 20.96 -20.66
CA GLY A 397 -8.59 21.89 -19.60
C GLY A 397 -8.50 21.26 -18.22
N ARG A 398 -9.39 21.68 -17.31
CA ARG A 398 -9.42 21.17 -15.93
C ARG A 398 -10.04 19.78 -15.89
N LEU A 399 -9.34 18.82 -15.31
CA LEU A 399 -9.77 17.44 -15.14
C LEU A 399 -9.87 17.11 -13.66
N LEU A 400 -11.05 16.66 -13.22
CA LEU A 400 -11.27 16.08 -11.90
C LEU A 400 -10.76 14.63 -11.89
N LEU A 401 -9.82 14.33 -11.03
CA LEU A 401 -9.33 12.99 -10.76
C LEU A 401 -10.17 12.34 -9.67
N PHE A 402 -10.48 11.06 -9.84
CA PHE A 402 -11.27 10.31 -8.86
C PHE A 402 -10.96 8.82 -8.89
N ASP A 403 -10.81 8.22 -7.71
CA ASP A 403 -10.61 6.78 -7.54
C ASP A 403 -11.93 6.10 -7.11
N PRO A 404 -12.65 5.40 -8.00
CA PRO A 404 -13.88 4.70 -7.65
C PRO A 404 -13.65 3.42 -6.84
N THR A 405 -12.40 3.01 -6.62
CA THR A 405 -12.07 1.76 -5.92
C THR A 405 -12.05 1.93 -4.41
N ASN A 406 -11.78 3.14 -3.93
CA ASN A 406 -11.81 3.48 -2.52
C ASN A 406 -13.23 3.91 -2.13
N SER A 407 -13.91 3.13 -1.30
CA SER A 407 -15.33 3.35 -0.94
C SER A 407 -15.58 4.51 0.03
N VAL A 408 -14.54 5.08 0.61
CA VAL A 408 -14.63 6.12 1.66
C VAL A 408 -13.99 7.45 1.25
N THR A 409 -13.43 7.54 0.04
CA THR A 409 -12.87 8.79 -0.50
C THR A 409 -13.94 9.56 -1.28
N PRO A 410 -14.29 10.80 -0.90
CA PRO A 410 -15.31 11.58 -1.57
C PRO A 410 -14.88 12.08 -2.95
N VAL A 411 -15.86 12.39 -3.81
CA VAL A 411 -15.59 13.03 -5.11
C VAL A 411 -14.98 14.41 -4.86
N GLY A 412 -13.85 14.69 -5.54
CA GLY A 412 -13.07 15.91 -5.31
C GLY A 412 -11.77 15.67 -4.56
N GLN A 413 -11.55 14.46 -4.05
CA GLN A 413 -10.33 14.07 -3.34
C GLN A 413 -9.75 12.77 -3.91
N LEU A 414 -8.43 12.61 -3.78
CA LEU A 414 -7.73 11.34 -3.96
C LEU A 414 -7.30 10.74 -2.61
N PRO A 415 -7.21 9.40 -2.50
CA PRO A 415 -6.54 8.75 -1.38
C PRO A 415 -5.10 9.26 -1.20
N TRP A 416 -4.62 9.34 0.04
CA TRP A 416 -3.31 9.93 0.35
C TRP A 416 -2.14 9.22 -0.34
N TYR A 417 -2.27 7.91 -0.61
CA TYR A 417 -1.25 7.10 -1.28
C TYR A 417 -1.19 7.32 -2.81
N LEU A 418 -2.11 8.08 -3.40
CA LEU A 418 -2.05 8.48 -4.82
C LEU A 418 -1.58 9.94 -5.00
N GLN A 419 -1.47 10.69 -3.90
CA GLN A 419 -1.13 12.11 -3.89
C GLN A 419 0.39 12.32 -3.96
N GLY A 420 0.81 13.44 -4.55
CA GLY A 420 2.22 13.79 -4.77
C GLY A 420 2.99 12.80 -5.63
N ASP A 421 2.36 12.20 -6.65
CA ASP A 421 2.98 11.25 -7.58
C ASP A 421 2.54 11.52 -9.04
N LEU A 422 2.93 10.65 -9.96
CA LEU A 422 2.66 10.75 -11.39
C LEU A 422 1.63 9.72 -11.84
N GLY A 423 0.80 10.14 -12.79
CA GLY A 423 -0.12 9.26 -13.50
C GLY A 423 0.01 9.43 -15.00
N LEU A 424 -0.41 8.40 -15.74
CA LEU A 424 -0.53 8.44 -17.19
C LEU A 424 -1.99 8.63 -17.57
N LEU A 425 -2.33 9.84 -18.02
CA LEU A 425 -3.63 10.16 -18.60
C LEU A 425 -3.74 9.54 -19.99
N VAL A 426 -4.77 8.72 -20.21
CA VAL A 426 -5.04 8.08 -21.50
C VAL A 426 -6.03 8.92 -22.31
N THR A 427 -5.51 9.60 -23.33
CA THR A 427 -6.28 10.46 -24.24
C THR A 427 -6.43 9.80 -25.62
N PRO A 428 -7.32 10.31 -26.49
CA PRO A 428 -7.40 9.86 -27.88
C PRO A 428 -6.09 10.07 -28.68
N ALA A 429 -5.21 10.99 -28.26
CA ALA A 429 -3.92 11.22 -28.92
C ALA A 429 -2.82 10.22 -28.46
N GLY A 430 -3.02 9.58 -27.31
CA GLY A 430 -2.09 8.68 -26.65
C GLY A 430 -2.03 8.95 -25.15
N GLY A 431 -0.91 8.63 -24.51
CA GLY A 431 -0.68 8.90 -23.09
C GLY A 431 0.09 10.20 -22.82
N ASP A 432 -0.34 10.92 -21.78
CA ASP A 432 0.30 12.12 -21.25
C ASP A 432 0.56 11.96 -19.74
N ILE A 433 1.77 12.29 -19.27
CA ILE A 433 2.06 12.26 -17.82
C ILE A 433 1.45 13.48 -17.15
N VAL A 434 0.73 13.24 -16.06
CA VAL A 434 0.09 14.25 -15.21
C VAL A 434 0.59 14.14 -13.77
N GLU A 435 0.68 15.27 -13.08
CA GLU A 435 0.97 15.32 -11.64
C GLU A 435 -0.32 15.18 -10.84
N LEU A 436 -0.30 14.30 -9.85
CA LEU A 436 -1.38 14.12 -8.89
C LEU A 436 -1.00 14.91 -7.65
N ASP A 437 -1.26 16.22 -7.63
CA ASP A 437 -0.79 17.10 -6.56
C ASP A 437 -1.21 16.62 -5.17
N ALA A 438 -0.32 16.83 -4.20
CA ALA A 438 -0.67 16.62 -2.81
C ALA A 438 -1.73 17.65 -2.37
N HIS A 439 -2.75 17.19 -1.66
CA HIS A 439 -3.74 18.10 -1.13
C HIS A 439 -3.12 18.99 -0.05
N ASP A 440 -3.64 20.22 0.06
CA ASP A 440 -3.32 21.08 1.19
C ASP A 440 -3.75 20.43 2.51
N ALA A 441 -2.95 20.65 3.55
CA ALA A 441 -3.20 20.09 4.87
C ALA A 441 -4.59 20.46 5.44
N SER A 442 -5.13 21.63 5.07
CA SER A 442 -6.46 22.08 5.51
C SER A 442 -7.62 21.23 5.00
N VAL A 443 -7.43 20.48 3.91
CA VAL A 443 -8.42 19.52 3.39
C VAL A 443 -8.60 18.33 4.35
N ASN A 444 -7.53 17.94 5.04
CA ASN A 444 -7.44 16.76 5.88
C ASN A 444 -7.35 17.17 7.35
N ARG A 445 -8.50 17.41 7.97
CA ARG A 445 -8.60 18.04 9.28
C ARG A 445 -8.96 17.06 10.38
N LEU A 446 -8.39 17.26 11.56
CA LEU A 446 -8.94 16.78 12.83
C LEU A 446 -9.08 17.98 13.76
N GLU A 447 -10.30 18.36 14.09
CA GLU A 447 -10.61 19.32 15.15
C GLU A 447 -11.16 18.56 16.35
N ARG A 448 -10.49 18.68 17.48
CA ARG A 448 -10.96 18.10 18.73
C ARG A 448 -11.24 19.22 19.73
N THR A 449 -12.47 19.28 20.21
CA THR A 449 -12.88 20.20 21.25
C THR A 449 -13.40 19.43 22.47
N ALA A 450 -13.12 19.96 23.66
CA ALA A 450 -13.73 19.45 24.88
C ALA A 450 -14.07 20.60 25.83
N THR A 451 -15.26 20.53 26.43
CA THR A 451 -15.69 21.42 27.51
C THR A 451 -15.89 20.57 28.75
N LEU A 452 -15.01 20.78 29.71
CA LEU A 452 -14.78 19.91 30.85
C LEU A 452 -14.79 20.71 32.15
N GLU A 453 -15.00 20.03 33.25
CA GLU A 453 -14.89 20.59 34.59
C GLU A 453 -14.17 19.61 35.52
N ILE A 454 -13.47 20.17 36.53
CA ILE A 454 -12.91 19.39 37.62
C ILE A 454 -13.89 19.40 38.78
N GLY A 455 -14.39 18.23 39.15
CA GLY A 455 -15.21 18.03 40.34
C GLY A 455 -14.41 18.20 41.64
N ALA A 456 -15.11 18.39 42.76
CA ALA A 456 -14.48 18.59 44.08
C ALA A 456 -13.61 17.40 44.55
N ASN A 457 -13.82 16.22 43.97
CA ASN A 457 -13.04 14.99 44.21
C ASN A 457 -11.86 14.80 43.24
N GLY A 458 -11.60 15.77 42.35
CA GLY A 458 -10.52 15.68 41.36
C GLY A 458 -10.87 14.86 40.11
N THR A 459 -12.14 14.48 39.93
CA THR A 459 -12.63 13.85 38.70
C THR A 459 -12.77 14.90 37.59
N LEU A 460 -12.35 14.57 36.37
CA LEU A 460 -12.58 15.36 35.17
C LEU A 460 -13.85 14.86 34.47
N GLU A 461 -14.82 15.74 34.23
CA GLU A 461 -16.07 15.37 33.55
C GLU A 461 -16.45 16.38 32.48
N GLY A 462 -17.12 15.93 31.41
CA GLY A 462 -17.75 16.81 30.44
C GLY A 462 -17.77 16.26 29.01
N SER A 463 -18.07 17.14 28.08
CA SER A 463 -18.38 16.77 26.70
C SER A 463 -17.16 16.87 25.78
N VAL A 464 -17.08 15.94 24.84
CA VAL A 464 -16.03 15.86 23.84
C VAL A 464 -16.65 15.81 22.44
N ARG A 465 -16.03 16.52 21.50
CA ARG A 465 -16.39 16.49 20.09
C ARG A 465 -15.16 16.44 19.20
N GLU A 466 -15.16 15.52 18.25
CA GLU A 466 -14.13 15.39 17.23
C GLU A 466 -14.78 15.52 15.85
N VAL A 467 -14.27 16.44 15.03
CA VAL A 467 -14.67 16.65 13.64
C VAL A 467 -13.49 16.29 12.75
N ARG A 468 -13.70 15.36 11.81
CA ARG A 468 -12.68 14.90 10.88
C ARG A 468 -13.09 15.13 9.44
N SER A 469 -12.14 15.54 8.61
CA SER A 469 -12.31 15.66 7.16
C SER A 469 -11.17 14.98 6.40
N GLY A 470 -11.38 14.78 5.09
CA GLY A 470 -10.38 14.24 4.18
C GLY A 470 -9.92 12.81 4.54
N TRP A 471 -8.65 12.50 4.30
CA TRP A 471 -8.16 11.13 4.50
C TRP A 471 -8.18 10.67 5.97
N LEU A 472 -8.14 11.61 6.93
CA LEU A 472 -8.30 11.30 8.35
C LEU A 472 -9.72 10.80 8.67
N ALA A 473 -10.74 11.39 8.04
CA ALA A 473 -12.11 10.89 8.13
C ALA A 473 -12.27 9.56 7.41
N ALA A 474 -11.73 9.45 6.19
CA ALA A 474 -11.81 8.24 5.38
C ALA A 474 -11.22 7.02 6.11
N THR A 475 -10.04 7.17 6.71
CA THR A 475 -9.35 6.10 7.46
C THR A 475 -10.18 5.63 8.65
N LEU A 476 -10.76 6.55 9.42
CA LEU A 476 -11.61 6.19 10.55
C LEU A 476 -12.94 5.56 10.07
N ARG A 477 -13.56 6.07 8.99
CA ARG A 477 -14.76 5.48 8.39
C ARG A 477 -14.53 4.04 7.96
N ASP A 478 -13.44 3.77 7.25
CA ASP A 478 -13.10 2.43 6.76
C ASP A 478 -13.05 1.42 7.93
N ARG A 479 -12.40 1.81 9.03
CA ARG A 479 -12.38 1.01 10.25
C ARG A 479 -13.79 0.82 10.83
N LEU A 480 -14.52 1.90 11.08
CA LEU A 480 -15.79 1.86 11.80
C LEU A 480 -16.93 1.17 11.03
N LEU A 481 -16.94 1.25 9.70
CA LEU A 481 -17.92 0.58 8.85
C LEU A 481 -17.84 -0.95 8.94
N SER A 482 -16.66 -1.49 9.25
CA SER A 482 -16.46 -2.93 9.48
C SER A 482 -16.90 -3.43 10.86
N LEU A 483 -17.21 -2.51 11.79
CA LEU A 483 -17.50 -2.82 13.19
C LEU A 483 -18.99 -2.69 13.52
N THR A 484 -19.46 -3.55 14.42
CA THR A 484 -20.75 -3.38 15.10
C THR A 484 -20.69 -2.24 16.12
N ASP A 485 -21.84 -1.73 16.57
CA ASP A 485 -21.88 -0.63 17.55
C ASP A 485 -21.15 -0.96 18.86
N SER A 486 -21.24 -2.20 19.34
CA SER A 486 -20.50 -2.63 20.54
C SER A 486 -18.99 -2.59 20.32
N GLN A 487 -18.52 -3.01 19.15
CA GLN A 487 -17.09 -2.98 18.80
C GLN A 487 -16.59 -1.55 18.54
N ARG A 488 -17.47 -0.66 18.05
CA ARG A 488 -17.16 0.77 17.94
C ARG A 488 -16.96 1.38 19.33
N ALA A 489 -17.84 1.08 20.28
CA ALA A 489 -17.67 1.52 21.67
C ALA A 489 -16.34 1.02 22.27
N GLU A 490 -16.02 -0.27 22.13
CA GLU A 490 -14.74 -0.86 22.57
C GLU A 490 -13.52 -0.21 21.89
N TYR A 491 -13.64 0.13 20.59
CA TYR A 491 -12.58 0.83 19.86
C TYR A 491 -12.28 2.21 20.48
N PHE A 492 -13.30 3.01 20.82
CA PHE A 492 -13.08 4.31 21.45
C PHE A 492 -12.61 4.18 22.91
N ASP A 493 -13.15 3.23 23.67
CA ASP A 493 -12.75 2.93 25.05
C ASP A 493 -11.26 2.54 25.13
N SER A 494 -10.82 1.57 24.32
CA SER A 494 -9.41 1.14 24.28
C SER A 494 -8.45 2.27 23.89
N ARG A 495 -8.86 3.18 22.99
CA ARG A 495 -8.07 4.36 22.61
C ARG A 495 -7.97 5.35 23.77
N MET A 496 -9.05 5.56 24.51
CA MET A 496 -9.07 6.46 25.65
C MET A 496 -8.28 5.89 26.85
N ALA A 497 -8.29 4.57 27.04
CA ALA A 497 -7.52 3.89 28.09
C ALA A 497 -6.01 4.21 28.05
N ASN A 498 -5.45 4.46 26.87
CA ASN A 498 -4.05 4.85 26.69
C ASN A 498 -3.72 6.23 27.29
N HIS A 499 -4.72 7.09 27.48
CA HIS A 499 -4.54 8.44 28.03
C HIS A 499 -5.09 8.55 29.45
N LEU A 500 -6.24 7.92 29.69
CA LEU A 500 -7.03 8.01 30.92
C LEU A 500 -7.40 6.58 31.40
N PRO A 501 -6.57 5.93 32.23
CA PRO A 501 -6.79 4.53 32.61
C PRO A 501 -8.07 4.26 33.42
N ARG A 502 -8.62 5.29 34.09
CA ARG A 502 -9.84 5.23 34.91
C ARG A 502 -10.94 6.10 34.31
N HIS A 503 -11.20 5.89 33.02
CA HIS A 503 -12.18 6.66 32.28
C HIS A 503 -13.52 5.91 32.18
N THR A 504 -14.56 6.66 31.83
CA THR A 504 -15.83 6.14 31.33
C THR A 504 -16.27 7.04 30.19
N ILE A 505 -16.71 6.42 29.10
CA ILE A 505 -17.34 7.10 27.97
C ILE A 505 -18.83 6.79 28.00
N ALA A 506 -19.67 7.82 27.95
CA ALA A 506 -21.11 7.68 27.86
C ALA A 506 -21.65 8.43 26.64
N GLY A 507 -22.77 7.96 26.08
CA GLY A 507 -23.47 8.64 25.00
C GLY A 507 -22.65 8.80 23.71
N LEU A 508 -21.80 7.82 23.36
CA LEU A 508 -21.04 7.85 22.11
C LEU A 508 -21.98 7.96 20.89
N THR A 509 -21.84 9.06 20.15
CA THR A 509 -22.50 9.28 18.87
C THR A 509 -21.47 9.41 17.75
N ILE A 510 -21.79 8.83 16.61
CA ILE A 510 -20.98 8.90 15.38
C ILE A 510 -21.92 9.38 14.28
N GLU A 511 -21.78 10.64 13.89
CA GLU A 511 -22.60 11.25 12.83
C GLU A 511 -21.86 11.14 11.50
N ASN A 512 -22.60 11.06 10.38
CA ASN A 512 -22.05 11.04 9.02
C ASN A 512 -21.09 9.88 8.71
N LEU A 513 -21.27 8.73 9.36
CA LEU A 513 -20.44 7.54 9.10
C LEU A 513 -20.49 7.09 7.64
N GLU A 514 -21.69 7.03 7.04
CA GLU A 514 -21.91 6.64 5.64
C GLU A 514 -21.92 7.83 4.67
N ALA A 515 -22.06 9.06 5.18
CA ALA A 515 -22.07 10.29 4.39
C ALA A 515 -20.63 10.77 4.11
N ILE A 516 -19.96 10.11 3.16
CA ILE A 516 -18.52 10.32 2.89
C ILE A 516 -18.15 11.73 2.41
N ASP A 517 -19.10 12.48 1.85
CA ASP A 517 -18.94 13.86 1.38
C ASP A 517 -19.06 14.89 2.52
N GLU A 518 -19.42 14.46 3.74
CA GLU A 518 -19.53 15.30 4.93
C GLU A 518 -18.38 15.02 5.91
N ASP A 519 -18.17 15.93 6.87
CA ASP A 519 -17.23 15.70 7.96
C ASP A 519 -17.73 14.55 8.86
N LEU A 520 -16.82 13.66 9.26
CA LEU A 520 -17.09 12.60 10.23
C LEU A 520 -17.03 13.19 11.62
N ILE A 521 -18.10 13.00 12.39
CA ILE A 521 -18.23 13.62 13.70
C ILE A 521 -18.37 12.54 14.76
N VAL A 522 -17.60 12.65 15.83
CA VAL A 522 -17.68 11.78 17.00
C VAL A 522 -17.90 12.65 18.23
N SER A 523 -18.91 12.33 19.04
CA SER A 523 -19.20 13.03 20.28
C SER A 523 -19.50 12.05 21.41
N PHE A 524 -19.10 12.41 22.63
CA PHE A 524 -19.37 11.62 23.82
C PHE A 524 -19.16 12.44 25.10
N GLU A 525 -19.73 11.94 26.20
CA GLU A 525 -19.41 12.41 27.55
C GLU A 525 -18.24 11.60 28.12
N LEU A 526 -17.27 12.29 28.68
CA LEU A 526 -16.07 11.74 29.30
C LEU A 526 -16.14 11.96 30.81
N SER A 527 -15.87 10.92 31.60
CA SER A 527 -15.54 11.05 33.02
C SER A 527 -14.21 10.33 33.27
N ALA A 528 -13.29 10.94 34.01
CA ALA A 528 -12.00 10.37 34.36
C ALA A 528 -11.68 10.62 35.83
N GLN A 529 -11.60 9.53 36.59
CA GLN A 529 -11.28 9.57 38.02
C GLN A 529 -9.78 9.77 38.23
N ASP A 530 -9.40 10.31 39.40
CA ASP A 530 -8.01 10.54 39.81
C ASP A 530 -7.22 11.39 38.78
N TYR A 531 -7.91 12.32 38.11
CA TYR A 531 -7.32 13.16 37.06
C TYR A 531 -6.40 14.23 37.66
N VAL A 532 -6.88 14.92 38.69
CA VAL A 532 -6.04 15.82 39.50
C VAL A 532 -5.31 15.00 40.57
N ARG A 533 -3.98 15.11 40.63
CA ARG A 533 -3.14 14.29 41.50
C ARG A 533 -2.37 15.14 42.51
N PRO A 534 -2.38 14.79 43.80
CA PRO A 534 -1.56 15.48 44.79
C PRO A 534 -0.07 15.14 44.62
N ALA A 535 0.79 16.15 44.79
CA ALA A 535 2.24 16.01 44.79
C ALA A 535 2.87 17.02 45.75
N GLY A 536 3.30 16.58 46.93
CA GLY A 536 4.05 17.42 47.88
C GLY A 536 3.30 18.66 48.39
N GLY A 537 1.97 18.61 48.52
CA GLY A 537 1.12 19.75 48.91
C GLY A 537 0.58 20.57 47.75
N LEU A 538 1.04 20.29 46.52
CA LEU A 538 0.52 20.84 45.27
C LEU A 538 -0.43 19.85 44.60
N LEU A 539 -1.15 20.32 43.59
CA LEU A 539 -2.03 19.53 42.74
C LEU A 539 -1.55 19.60 41.29
N LEU A 540 -1.47 18.47 40.62
CA LEU A 540 -0.99 18.33 39.26
C LEU A 540 -2.13 17.88 38.35
N MET A 541 -2.23 18.51 37.20
CA MET A 541 -3.20 18.15 36.17
C MET A 541 -2.57 18.35 34.79
N ARG A 542 -2.84 17.44 33.83
CA ARG A 542 -2.39 17.63 32.44
C ARG A 542 -3.37 18.55 31.69
N PRO A 543 -2.92 19.65 31.06
CA PRO A 543 -3.79 20.43 30.18
C PRO A 543 -4.22 19.65 28.94
N ARG A 544 -3.28 18.89 28.34
CA ARG A 544 -3.57 17.94 27.26
C ARG A 544 -4.31 16.72 27.82
N VAL A 545 -5.63 16.70 27.69
CA VAL A 545 -6.50 15.62 28.19
C VAL A 545 -6.23 14.30 27.44
N TYR A 546 -6.30 14.30 26.11
CA TYR A 546 -6.03 13.11 25.30
C TYR A 546 -5.57 13.44 23.87
N GLY A 547 -5.12 12.42 23.13
CA GLY A 547 -4.68 12.50 21.74
C GLY A 547 -3.19 12.79 21.58
N THR A 548 -2.51 12.00 20.74
CA THR A 548 -1.05 12.05 20.54
C THR A 548 -0.67 12.43 19.11
N LYS A 549 0.39 13.23 19.00
CA LYS A 549 1.00 13.81 17.80
C LYS A 549 2.49 13.49 17.70
N ALA A 550 3.16 13.22 18.82
CA ALA A 550 4.55 12.77 18.79
C ALA A 550 4.66 11.45 18.02
N GLY A 551 5.53 11.43 17.00
CA GLY A 551 5.92 10.20 16.34
C GLY A 551 6.83 9.35 17.23
N SER A 552 7.00 8.09 16.84
CA SER A 552 7.98 7.22 17.47
C SER A 552 9.40 7.71 17.15
N ARG A 553 10.28 7.66 18.14
CA ARG A 553 11.69 7.97 17.94
C ARG A 553 12.29 6.97 16.94
N VAL A 554 13.02 7.49 15.96
CA VAL A 554 13.74 6.71 14.96
C VAL A 554 15.09 6.27 15.54
N ASP A 555 15.40 4.98 15.45
CA ASP A 555 16.72 4.46 15.80
C ASP A 555 17.76 4.89 14.75
N LEU A 556 18.58 5.89 15.06
CA LEU A 556 19.55 6.46 14.11
C LEU A 556 20.70 5.52 13.76
N GLU A 557 21.01 4.55 14.62
CA GLU A 557 22.07 3.58 14.36
C GLU A 557 21.61 2.55 13.34
N LYS A 558 20.34 2.11 13.44
CA LYS A 558 19.74 1.13 12.53
C LYS A 558 19.18 1.74 11.25
N ARG A 559 18.72 2.98 11.28
CA ARG A 559 18.00 3.61 10.15
C ARG A 559 18.87 3.78 8.90
N ARG A 560 18.35 3.28 7.77
CA ARG A 560 18.95 3.36 6.44
C ARG A 560 18.19 4.29 5.51
N TYR A 561 16.88 4.42 5.66
CA TYR A 561 16.05 5.20 4.74
C TYR A 561 15.53 6.51 5.34
N ALA A 562 15.07 7.41 4.46
CA ALA A 562 14.38 8.62 4.87
C ALA A 562 13.10 8.30 5.66
N TYR A 563 12.64 9.22 6.50
CA TYR A 563 11.32 9.13 7.13
C TYR A 563 10.28 9.74 6.20
N ALA A 564 9.34 8.94 5.70
CA ALA A 564 8.25 9.36 4.86
C ALA A 564 7.00 9.66 5.70
N PHE A 565 6.50 10.89 5.58
CA PHE A 565 5.19 11.24 6.10
C PHE A 565 4.11 10.71 5.16
N GLU A 566 2.97 10.33 5.73
CA GLU A 566 1.78 9.89 4.99
C GLU A 566 1.16 11.08 4.19
N GLY A 567 -0.17 11.23 4.25
CA GLY A 567 -0.86 12.38 3.71
C GLY A 567 -0.59 13.66 4.49
N SER A 568 -0.77 14.81 3.84
CA SER A 568 -0.81 16.10 4.53
C SER A 568 -2.02 16.17 5.48
N SER A 569 -1.88 16.72 6.69
CA SER A 569 -2.98 16.93 7.64
C SER A 569 -2.79 18.20 8.47
N SER A 570 -3.91 18.79 8.89
CA SER A 570 -3.96 19.89 9.87
C SER A 570 -4.85 19.47 11.03
N GLU A 571 -4.28 19.37 12.21
CA GLU A 571 -4.93 18.79 13.38
C GLU A 571 -4.85 19.77 14.56
N SER A 572 -5.95 19.93 15.29
CA SER A 572 -6.04 20.83 16.42
C SER A 572 -6.78 20.21 17.59
N ASP A 573 -6.40 20.63 18.79
CA ASP A 573 -7.09 20.32 20.02
C ASP A 573 -7.34 21.61 20.80
N ALA A 574 -8.57 21.80 21.29
CA ALA A 574 -8.98 22.91 22.13
C ALA A 574 -9.75 22.36 23.33
N PHE A 575 -9.13 22.36 24.50
CA PHE A 575 -9.74 21.89 25.75
C PHE A 575 -9.97 23.06 26.69
N THR A 576 -11.21 23.22 27.12
CA THR A 576 -11.63 24.20 28.11
C THR A 576 -11.99 23.44 29.38
N ILE A 577 -11.31 23.73 30.49
CA ILE A 577 -11.45 23.02 31.76
C ILE A 577 -11.79 24.02 32.87
N THR A 578 -13.02 23.99 33.36
CA THR A 578 -13.46 24.80 34.50
C THR A 578 -12.85 24.27 35.79
N LEU A 579 -12.14 25.12 36.52
CA LEU A 579 -11.45 24.76 37.76
C LEU A 579 -12.31 25.15 38.99
N PRO A 580 -12.37 24.31 40.04
CA PRO A 580 -12.98 24.65 41.31
C PRO A 580 -12.48 26.00 41.86
N PRO A 581 -13.35 26.82 42.48
CA PRO A 581 -12.95 28.11 43.06
C PRO A 581 -11.86 28.03 44.13
N ALA A 582 -11.56 26.84 44.67
CA ALA A 582 -10.46 26.61 45.58
C ALA A 582 -9.10 26.55 44.88
N LEU A 583 -9.03 26.00 43.65
CA LEU A 583 -7.77 25.85 42.94
C LEU A 583 -7.24 27.19 42.46
N ARG A 584 -5.94 27.43 42.71
CA ARG A 584 -5.19 28.55 42.15
C ARG A 584 -4.03 28.02 41.32
N VAL A 585 -3.85 28.58 40.14
CA VAL A 585 -2.72 28.26 39.26
C VAL A 585 -1.43 28.72 39.92
N ASP A 586 -0.47 27.81 40.06
CA ASP A 586 0.89 28.12 40.48
C ASP A 586 1.81 28.23 39.26
N GLU A 587 1.78 27.22 38.39
CA GLU A 587 2.59 27.17 37.17
C GLU A 587 1.82 26.49 36.03
N LEU A 588 1.90 27.05 34.82
CA LEU A 588 1.40 26.43 33.59
C LEU A 588 2.57 25.92 32.75
N PRO A 589 2.37 24.87 31.93
CA PRO A 589 3.37 24.48 30.93
C PRO A 589 3.73 25.65 30.03
N ALA A 590 5.03 25.81 29.76
CA ALA A 590 5.51 26.80 28.81
C ALA A 590 4.97 26.52 27.40
N LYS A 591 4.72 27.58 26.63
CA LYS A 591 4.38 27.47 25.20
C LYS A 591 5.47 26.72 24.44
N VAL A 592 5.06 25.79 23.58
CA VAL A 592 5.97 25.02 22.72
C VAL A 592 5.71 25.35 21.26
N SER A 593 6.77 25.48 20.47
CA SER A 593 6.72 25.66 19.02
C SER A 593 7.86 24.87 18.37
N VAL A 594 7.51 23.96 17.47
CA VAL A 594 8.44 23.10 16.74
C VAL A 594 8.18 23.27 15.25
N SER A 595 9.24 23.40 14.45
CA SER A 595 9.15 23.48 13.00
C SER A 595 10.30 22.71 12.36
N LEU A 596 9.97 21.69 11.56
CA LEU A 596 10.91 20.84 10.87
C LEU A 596 10.37 20.42 9.51
N GLY A 597 10.69 21.20 8.47
CA GLY A 597 10.35 20.88 7.08
C GLY A 597 8.86 20.58 6.88
N PRO A 598 8.45 19.32 6.68
CA PRO A 598 7.04 18.94 6.54
C PRO A 598 6.21 19.09 7.82
N LEU A 599 6.83 19.21 9.00
CA LEU A 599 6.17 19.16 10.30
C LEU A 599 6.18 20.53 11.01
N THR A 600 5.04 20.98 11.52
CA THR A 600 4.95 22.09 12.48
C THR A 600 4.03 21.73 13.65
N TYR A 601 4.40 22.13 14.86
CA TYR A 601 3.65 21.90 16.09
C TYR A 601 3.66 23.15 16.97
N GLU A 602 2.52 23.50 17.54
CA GLU A 602 2.40 24.57 18.53
C GLU A 602 1.43 24.14 19.63
N SER A 603 1.73 24.49 20.87
CA SER A 603 0.81 24.31 21.99
C SER A 603 0.95 25.41 23.04
N GLU A 604 -0.16 25.72 23.70
CA GLU A 604 -0.22 26.76 24.72
C GLU A 604 -1.31 26.44 25.76
N SER A 605 -1.04 26.77 27.01
CA SER A 605 -2.02 26.71 28.11
C SER A 605 -2.17 28.10 28.73
N THR A 606 -3.41 28.54 28.91
CA THR A 606 -3.72 29.81 29.60
C THR A 606 -4.83 29.60 30.62
N VAL A 607 -4.96 30.51 31.59
CA VAL A 607 -6.08 30.53 32.52
C VAL A 607 -6.67 31.95 32.53
N ASP A 608 -7.98 32.05 32.37
CA ASP A 608 -8.68 33.32 32.33
C ASP A 608 -9.13 33.81 33.71
N THR A 609 -9.81 34.96 33.73
CA THR A 609 -10.30 35.59 34.96
C THR A 609 -11.44 34.82 35.64
N ASP A 610 -12.09 33.91 34.93
CA ASP A 610 -13.20 33.09 35.43
C ASP A 610 -12.73 31.72 35.95
N ASN A 611 -11.41 31.55 36.12
CA ASN A 611 -10.75 30.33 36.59
C ASN A 611 -10.97 29.14 35.64
N VAL A 612 -10.97 29.42 34.33
CA VAL A 612 -11.06 28.39 33.29
C VAL A 612 -9.70 28.22 32.62
N LEU A 613 -9.22 26.98 32.55
CA LEU A 613 -8.01 26.63 31.83
C LEU A 613 -8.33 26.33 30.37
N HIS A 614 -7.59 26.98 29.47
CA HIS A 614 -7.65 26.77 28.02
C HIS A 614 -6.34 26.14 27.55
N TYR A 615 -6.43 24.95 26.97
CA TYR A 615 -5.34 24.29 26.26
C TYR A 615 -5.61 24.32 24.77
N GLU A 616 -4.68 24.87 24.00
CA GLU A 616 -4.71 24.86 22.54
C GLU A 616 -3.48 24.13 21.99
N ARG A 617 -3.70 23.29 20.98
CA ARG A 617 -2.64 22.61 20.23
C ARG A 617 -2.95 22.65 18.75
N ARG A 618 -1.92 22.87 17.92
CA ARG A 618 -1.96 22.77 16.47
C ARG A 618 -0.80 21.91 15.98
N TYR A 619 -1.10 20.96 15.10
CA TYR A 619 -0.15 20.08 14.44
C TYR A 619 -0.43 20.09 12.94
N VAL A 620 0.58 20.39 12.12
CA VAL A 620 0.47 20.30 10.66
C VAL A 620 1.57 19.41 10.14
N SER A 621 1.18 18.36 9.44
CA SER A 621 2.05 17.48 8.68
C SER A 621 1.83 17.70 7.19
N ARG A 622 2.88 17.73 6.39
CA ARG A 622 2.81 17.81 4.94
C ARG A 622 3.40 16.53 4.35
N SER A 623 2.80 16.03 3.28
CA SER A 623 3.34 14.89 2.56
C SER A 623 4.77 15.17 2.10
N GLY A 624 5.68 14.22 2.28
CA GLY A 624 7.08 14.40 1.94
C GLY A 624 7.97 13.49 2.78
N THR A 625 9.28 13.73 2.72
CA THR A 625 10.26 12.95 3.48
C THR A 625 11.19 13.85 4.28
N VAL A 626 11.72 13.32 5.38
CA VAL A 626 12.90 13.84 6.09
C VAL A 626 14.06 12.91 5.78
N ALA A 627 15.09 13.46 5.15
CA ALA A 627 16.29 12.71 4.77
C ALA A 627 17.02 12.15 6.00
N ARG A 628 17.75 11.05 5.79
CA ARG A 628 18.43 10.29 6.86
C ARG A 628 19.33 11.17 7.74
N ASP A 629 20.06 12.09 7.13
CA ASP A 629 20.99 13.01 7.79
C ASP A 629 20.30 14.06 8.68
N ARG A 630 18.98 14.23 8.57
CA ARG A 630 18.17 15.14 9.39
C ARG A 630 17.28 14.43 10.41
N LEU A 631 17.39 13.12 10.57
CA LEU A 631 16.54 12.37 11.48
C LEU A 631 16.85 12.64 12.96
N GLU A 632 18.04 13.13 13.28
CA GLU A 632 18.32 13.61 14.64
C GLU A 632 17.44 14.83 14.98
N GLU A 633 17.24 15.75 14.03
CA GLU A 633 16.34 16.89 14.19
C GLU A 633 14.88 16.42 14.34
N LEU A 634 14.48 15.38 13.59
CA LEU A 634 13.16 14.76 13.72
C LEU A 634 12.95 14.14 15.09
N ASN A 635 13.93 13.40 15.60
CA ASN A 635 13.86 12.84 16.95
C ASN A 635 13.75 13.93 18.02
N ARG A 636 14.51 15.03 17.90
CA ARG A 636 14.38 16.16 18.82
C ARG A 636 12.98 16.78 18.74
N ALA A 637 12.44 16.97 17.54
CA ALA A 637 11.07 17.45 17.35
C ALA A 637 10.04 16.52 18.02
N PHE A 638 10.14 15.20 17.82
CA PHE A 638 9.25 14.23 18.48
C PHE A 638 9.44 14.20 20.00
N ASP A 639 10.67 14.30 20.51
CA ASP A 639 10.95 14.35 21.94
C ASP A 639 10.37 15.61 22.59
N GLU A 640 10.46 16.77 21.92
CA GLU A 640 9.86 18.03 22.37
C GLU A 640 8.33 17.95 22.40
N ILE A 641 7.72 17.44 21.32
CA ILE A 641 6.26 17.21 21.28
C ILE A 641 5.84 16.23 22.37
N ALA A 642 6.55 15.11 22.55
CA ALA A 642 6.23 14.11 23.57
C ALA A 642 6.41 14.64 24.99
N LYS A 643 7.38 15.53 25.22
CA LYS A 643 7.58 16.21 26.50
C LYS A 643 6.43 17.16 26.78
N ASP A 644 6.06 18.00 25.81
CA ASP A 644 4.91 18.90 25.92
C ASP A 644 3.62 18.14 26.23
N GLU A 645 3.40 17.06 25.50
CA GLU A 645 2.26 16.16 25.66
C GLU A 645 2.13 15.50 27.04
N ARG A 646 3.22 15.46 27.82
CA ARG A 646 3.28 14.94 29.20
C ARG A 646 3.36 16.04 30.24
N SER A 647 3.42 17.31 29.83
CA SER A 647 3.51 18.44 30.73
C SER A 647 2.28 18.54 31.63
N VAL A 648 2.49 19.07 32.83
CA VAL A 648 1.46 19.23 33.85
C VAL A 648 1.40 20.69 34.27
N ALA A 649 0.19 21.19 34.45
CA ALA A 649 -0.07 22.41 35.19
C ALA A 649 -0.06 22.09 36.69
N VAL A 650 0.43 23.04 37.47
CA VAL A 650 0.61 22.99 38.92
C VAL A 650 -0.38 23.95 39.56
N PHE A 651 -1.07 23.48 40.58
CA PHE A 651 -2.08 24.23 41.31
C PHE A 651 -1.83 24.16 42.82
N THR A 652 -2.24 25.20 43.52
CA THR A 652 -2.35 25.26 44.98
C THR A 652 -3.82 25.10 45.40
N PRO A 653 -4.10 24.34 46.49
CA PRO A 653 -5.47 24.14 47.01
C PRO A 653 -6.15 25.38 47.60
#